data_AF-A0A254SM25-F1
#
_entry.id   AF-A0A254SM25-F1
#
_cell.length_a   1.000
_cell.length_b   1.000
_cell.length_c   1.000
_cell.angle_alpha   90.00
_cell.angle_beta   90.00
_cell.angle_gamma   90.00
#
_symmetry.space_group_name_H-M   'P 1'
#
loop_
_entity.id
_entity.type
_entity.pdbx_description
1 polymer ?
#
loop_
_entity_poly.entity_id
_entity_poly.type
_entity_poly.pdbx_seq_one_letter_code
_entity_poly.pdbx_strand_id
1 'polypeptide(L)'
;MSKSFAHTFFFGKVLFLVPFLLVFFGCDTFFGEHVWLNAPVEADNAHDGLILIKASKVKNSSGGTLSYLGTYASSAKASERPQLRAALNYDFSMGMHEVTCAEFKSIMGTTFDERCNGEDSDLLPVTKVTYYDAVLYSNERSKREGYDTSYSYTLTTFDGNGNCISMEGLVFHPEVDAYRLPTEAEWLMAADRDWNPSGEWNAQNSGFEPKNVCSYPRLHGEFCDMGGNVKEWVSDWLGYFKDTTITNYVGGPDGGVLGERVIKGGSYRNEPSAIKLYSRGDVYVVTSAAKSEYLGFRIAFGKIPGAVWMGRDGKARDSRIIPMASATNIKNAFDTYRTMLVFRNDVTGNLAYVDYVNGTLSVTEISDSIDSYHPDISPDGRLVVFCTGMEGVSGKSEAYIRSLSTSNTKPLKVKADGNVSIPRWRVLENGDTAIVYVSDAGNNKDDGEFKSKSTWMVTYGNGRFGTPQKLFDGAYHGGISDDYKLAVTGARLLRARVAPAGGTLANARDTVWYNGEQACNVSLATDGSKRVAFLDFGGKTGADFVGESYGTHERLLIADSTGKLIKAIAAPVGYSFDHAEWALNYVSPDPDGGLIVATLTNANGAHTKVVLVNVGDGSILDLVEGDELWHPSIWRKKIYVPETDKLDPDSAGVYLRPSDKWESVIMRYKMELLWKYRDSANVVILGSSRPMFGVTPLGFNKKFFAVNFGQTPNSIYMSRDYLDHYIFNHMKNLKYIVVSLDIDFWHKVDGPYGDNFFYTDFRNYPGYIYDENHDFWKDGYPEGLLEFTENSVGSSDERYYMKDRGRYSNANCGSWREEPEIEQDSLYLDEHRNLIDDSKDALLTIIKEAAKRDIRVVGLIFPQSPAYAETGAFGRYGLRRSSAEKLINELKSLNKEYPNFVVMDENKMGKHDYTDMMAVDEDHLCYGGSVVLTSRLNDLLLSWEAKK
;
A
#
# COMPACT_ATOMS: atom_id res chain seq x y z
N MET A 1 54.74 -10.79 28.95
CA MET A 1 55.81 -9.99 29.61
C MET A 1 56.72 -9.44 28.53
N SER A 2 57.03 -8.13 28.61
CA SER A 2 58.25 -7.42 28.13
C SER A 2 58.80 -7.66 26.70
N LYS A 3 58.76 -6.64 25.81
CA LYS A 3 59.86 -5.67 25.46
C LYS A 3 60.98 -6.29 24.59
N SER A 4 61.64 -5.61 23.63
CA SER A 4 61.79 -4.16 23.39
C SER A 4 61.98 -3.79 21.91
N PHE A 5 61.45 -2.60 21.57
CA PHE A 5 61.85 -1.59 20.59
C PHE A 5 63.35 -1.32 20.37
N ALA A 6 63.72 -0.95 19.11
CA ALA A 6 64.36 0.30 18.62
C ALA A 6 64.89 0.08 17.16
N HIS A 7 64.48 0.78 16.08
CA HIS A 7 64.87 2.14 15.61
C HIS A 7 66.41 2.38 15.54
N THR A 8 67.02 3.03 14.54
CA THR A 8 66.71 4.37 13.98
C THR A 8 67.52 4.71 12.68
N PHE A 9 66.88 5.19 11.59
CA PHE A 9 67.37 6.13 10.52
C PHE A 9 68.66 5.79 9.68
N PHE A 10 69.01 6.37 8.49
CA PHE A 10 68.92 7.76 7.97
C PHE A 10 69.10 7.86 6.41
N PHE A 11 68.28 8.68 5.73
CA PHE A 11 68.35 9.35 4.38
C PHE A 11 69.17 8.86 3.15
N GLY A 12 68.58 9.09 1.94
CA GLY A 12 69.32 9.47 0.70
C GLY A 12 68.55 9.30 -0.64
N LYS A 13 68.09 10.37 -1.31
CA LYS A 13 67.43 10.35 -2.64
C LYS A 13 68.34 10.87 -3.78
N VAL A 14 68.47 10.12 -4.90
CA VAL A 14 68.93 10.50 -6.27
C VAL A 14 68.44 9.39 -7.26
N LEU A 15 68.28 9.52 -8.59
CA LEU A 15 67.41 10.40 -9.41
C LEU A 15 67.37 9.85 -10.88
N PHE A 16 66.23 9.89 -11.60
CA PHE A 16 66.02 9.61 -13.06
C PHE A 16 66.24 8.15 -13.57
N LEU A 17 65.29 7.45 -14.24
CA LEU A 17 64.69 7.58 -15.61
C LEU A 17 65.65 7.05 -16.73
N VAL A 18 65.30 6.23 -17.74
CA VAL A 18 64.02 5.73 -18.35
C VAL A 18 64.15 4.20 -18.78
N PRO A 19 63.34 3.53 -19.65
CA PRO A 19 62.81 2.19 -19.34
C PRO A 19 63.28 1.03 -20.27
N PHE A 20 62.90 -0.21 -19.96
CA PHE A 20 62.69 -1.24 -21.00
C PHE A 20 61.62 -2.28 -20.59
N LEU A 21 60.86 -2.76 -21.58
CA LEU A 21 59.72 -3.66 -21.39
C LEU A 21 60.10 -5.00 -20.75
N LEU A 22 59.24 -5.50 -19.86
CA LEU A 22 59.13 -6.92 -19.55
C LEU A 22 57.67 -7.29 -19.25
N VAL A 23 57.08 -8.11 -20.11
CA VAL A 23 55.78 -8.73 -19.89
C VAL A 23 55.95 -9.90 -18.92
N PHE A 24 55.30 -9.86 -17.76
CA PHE A 24 55.08 -11.05 -16.94
C PHE A 24 53.69 -11.02 -16.29
N PHE A 25 53.05 -12.19 -16.27
CA PHE A 25 51.74 -12.43 -15.68
C PHE A 25 51.78 -12.37 -14.15
N GLY A 26 50.70 -11.86 -13.55
CA GLY A 26 50.19 -12.32 -12.25
C GLY A 26 50.67 -11.56 -11.01
N CYS A 27 49.86 -10.58 -10.58
CA CYS A 27 49.37 -10.50 -9.19
C CYS A 27 48.26 -9.44 -9.08
N ASP A 28 47.01 -9.85 -8.89
CA ASP A 28 45.92 -8.95 -8.51
C ASP A 28 46.06 -8.56 -7.03
N THR A 29 46.94 -7.61 -6.76
CA THR A 29 47.01 -6.94 -5.45
C THR A 29 46.33 -5.59 -5.54
N PHE A 30 45.17 -5.50 -4.86
CA PHE A 30 44.64 -4.33 -4.14
C PHE A 30 45.37 -2.99 -4.35
N PHE A 31 44.59 -1.94 -4.63
CA PHE A 31 44.98 -0.58 -5.07
C PHE A 31 44.92 -0.36 -6.60
N GLY A 32 43.80 -0.74 -7.21
CA GLY A 32 43.35 -0.13 -8.46
C GLY A 32 42.48 1.10 -8.13
N GLU A 33 42.81 2.25 -8.71
CA GLU A 33 41.95 3.44 -8.67
C GLU A 33 40.62 3.11 -9.37
N HIS A 34 39.50 3.27 -8.67
CA HIS A 34 38.19 3.28 -9.31
C HIS A 34 38.09 4.56 -10.14
N VAL A 35 38.48 4.48 -11.41
CA VAL A 35 38.19 5.53 -12.39
C VAL A 35 36.70 5.49 -12.66
N TRP A 36 35.96 6.38 -12.00
CA TRP A 36 34.54 6.62 -12.22
C TRP A 36 34.35 7.19 -13.64
N LEU A 37 34.19 6.30 -14.62
CA LEU A 37 33.81 6.66 -15.98
C LEU A 37 32.31 6.96 -16.02
N ASN A 38 31.95 8.17 -15.59
CA ASN A 38 30.62 8.72 -15.78
C ASN A 38 30.24 8.64 -17.26
N ALA A 39 28.97 8.35 -17.55
CA ALA A 39 28.47 8.31 -18.91
C ALA A 39 28.76 9.66 -19.62
N PRO A 40 29.23 9.65 -20.89
CA PRO A 40 29.38 10.88 -21.65
C PRO A 40 28.02 11.55 -21.83
N VAL A 41 27.99 12.89 -21.78
CA VAL A 41 26.76 13.66 -21.99
C VAL A 41 26.96 14.71 -23.08
N GLU A 42 25.87 15.11 -23.72
CA GLU A 42 25.81 16.23 -24.66
C GLU A 42 24.39 16.83 -24.68
N ALA A 43 24.24 18.06 -25.18
CA ALA A 43 22.92 18.68 -25.31
C ALA A 43 22.02 17.87 -26.27
N ASP A 44 20.77 17.62 -25.87
CA ASP A 44 19.78 17.03 -26.76
C ASP A 44 19.21 18.12 -27.68
N ASN A 45 19.53 18.05 -28.97
CA ASN A 45 19.07 19.02 -29.96
C ASN A 45 17.69 18.70 -30.55
N ALA A 46 17.09 17.57 -30.16
CA ALA A 46 15.74 17.17 -30.55
C ALA A 46 14.71 17.52 -29.47
N HIS A 47 15.11 17.52 -28.19
CA HIS A 47 14.23 17.70 -27.03
C HIS A 47 14.64 18.91 -26.20
N ASP A 48 13.90 20.01 -26.30
CA ASP A 48 14.27 21.26 -25.65
C ASP A 48 14.37 21.13 -24.11
N GLY A 49 15.41 21.73 -23.54
CA GLY A 49 15.77 21.65 -22.11
C GLY A 49 16.44 20.34 -21.64
N LEU A 50 16.64 19.34 -22.50
CA LEU A 50 17.19 18.03 -22.11
C LEU A 50 18.69 17.84 -22.47
N ILE A 51 19.35 16.99 -21.68
CA ILE A 51 20.72 16.53 -21.85
C ILE A 51 20.71 15.03 -22.12
N LEU A 52 21.35 14.60 -23.20
CA LEU A 52 21.49 13.20 -23.61
C LEU A 52 22.63 12.53 -22.83
N ILE A 53 22.30 11.50 -22.04
CA ILE A 53 23.25 10.67 -21.28
C ILE A 53 23.52 9.37 -22.06
N LYS A 54 24.79 9.16 -22.45
CA LYS A 54 25.20 8.04 -23.32
C LYS A 54 25.64 6.80 -22.55
N ALA A 55 24.78 6.30 -21.67
CA ALA A 55 25.11 5.22 -20.75
C ALA A 55 25.41 3.87 -21.43
N SER A 56 24.94 3.63 -22.67
CA SER A 56 25.29 2.44 -23.46
C SER A 56 26.77 2.39 -23.90
N LYS A 57 27.47 3.54 -23.91
CA LYS A 57 28.86 3.62 -24.38
C LYS A 57 29.88 3.10 -23.38
N VAL A 58 29.57 3.08 -22.08
CA VAL A 58 30.45 2.53 -21.04
C VAL A 58 30.23 1.02 -20.96
N LYS A 59 31.17 0.24 -21.49
CA LYS A 59 31.10 -1.22 -21.45
C LYS A 59 31.79 -1.77 -20.21
N ASN A 60 31.00 -2.14 -19.21
CA ASN A 60 31.45 -2.99 -18.09
C ASN A 60 31.05 -4.46 -18.31
N SER A 61 31.42 -5.34 -17.37
CA SER A 61 31.04 -6.76 -17.36
C SER A 61 29.55 -7.03 -17.14
N SER A 62 28.77 -6.02 -16.77
CA SER A 62 27.31 -6.07 -16.56
C SER A 62 26.51 -5.44 -17.70
N GLY A 63 27.17 -5.00 -18.78
CA GLY A 63 26.54 -4.55 -20.02
C GLY A 63 26.29 -3.06 -20.19
N GLY A 64 26.65 -2.17 -19.24
CA GLY A 64 26.34 -0.74 -19.33
C GLY A 64 27.02 0.14 -18.27
N THR A 65 26.59 1.39 -18.11
CA THR A 65 27.07 2.28 -17.03
C THR A 65 26.42 1.89 -15.69
N LEU A 66 27.17 1.88 -14.58
CA LEU A 66 26.60 1.62 -13.25
C LEU A 66 26.03 2.88 -12.61
N SER A 67 24.83 2.76 -12.06
CA SER A 67 24.23 3.66 -11.09
C SER A 67 24.09 2.91 -9.75
N TYR A 68 24.39 3.58 -8.63
CA TYR A 68 24.49 2.96 -7.32
C TYR A 68 23.34 3.42 -6.42
N LEU A 69 22.31 2.58 -6.33
CA LEU A 69 21.08 2.87 -5.58
C LEU A 69 21.24 2.45 -4.13
N GLY A 70 20.89 3.31 -3.18
CA GLY A 70 20.97 2.98 -1.75
C GLY A 70 22.40 2.99 -1.18
N THR A 71 22.55 2.43 0.01
CA THR A 71 23.78 2.50 0.81
C THR A 71 24.00 1.24 1.65
N TYR A 72 25.21 1.08 2.17
CA TYR A 72 25.56 0.09 3.19
C TYR A 72 25.55 0.67 4.63
N ALA A 73 25.26 1.97 4.79
CA ALA A 73 25.21 2.62 6.10
C ALA A 73 24.13 1.99 7.00
N SER A 74 24.53 1.53 8.19
CA SER A 74 23.62 0.88 9.15
C SER A 74 22.54 1.82 9.69
N SER A 75 22.79 3.14 9.68
CA SER A 75 21.86 4.19 10.10
C SER A 75 20.79 4.56 9.06
N ALA A 76 20.90 4.10 7.81
CA ALA A 76 19.93 4.41 6.75
C ALA A 76 18.58 3.67 6.96
N LYS A 77 17.51 4.15 6.31
CA LYS A 77 16.18 3.49 6.37
C LYS A 77 16.25 2.11 5.72
N ALA A 78 15.41 1.17 6.15
CA ALA A 78 15.43 -0.20 5.61
C ALA A 78 15.13 -0.28 4.09
N SER A 79 14.44 0.71 3.52
CA SER A 79 14.20 0.88 2.08
C SER A 79 15.40 1.43 1.29
N GLU A 80 16.44 1.92 1.98
CA GLU A 80 17.62 2.57 1.39
C GLU A 80 18.86 1.65 1.41
N ARG A 81 18.73 0.41 1.89
CA ARG A 81 19.86 -0.53 2.05
C ARG A 81 19.45 -2.00 1.83
N PRO A 82 20.39 -2.90 1.47
CA PRO A 82 21.78 -2.61 1.09
C PRO A 82 21.86 -1.86 -0.25
N GLN A 83 23.07 -1.48 -0.67
CA GLN A 83 23.26 -0.85 -1.98
C GLN A 83 22.99 -1.85 -3.12
N LEU A 84 22.24 -1.40 -4.14
CA LEU A 84 21.94 -2.08 -5.39
C LEU A 84 22.75 -1.44 -6.52
N ARG A 85 23.24 -2.25 -7.46
CA ARG A 85 23.95 -1.78 -8.66
C ARG A 85 23.02 -1.90 -9.88
N ALA A 86 22.58 -0.78 -10.43
CA ALA A 86 21.80 -0.75 -11.68
C ALA A 86 22.74 -0.52 -12.88
N ALA A 87 22.83 -1.47 -13.80
CA ALA A 87 23.58 -1.34 -15.05
C ALA A 87 22.65 -0.82 -16.16
N LEU A 88 22.79 0.45 -16.55
CA LEU A 88 22.02 1.05 -17.63
C LEU A 88 22.76 0.88 -18.96
N ASN A 89 22.18 0.10 -19.87
CA ASN A 89 22.80 -0.27 -21.15
C ASN A 89 22.22 0.47 -22.38
N TYR A 90 21.40 1.48 -22.13
CA TYR A 90 20.71 2.32 -23.12
C TYR A 90 21.11 3.78 -22.95
N ASP A 91 20.93 4.59 -23.99
CA ASP A 91 21.08 6.05 -23.91
C ASP A 91 19.69 6.65 -23.63
N PHE A 92 19.63 7.72 -22.84
CA PHE A 92 18.39 8.41 -22.45
C PHE A 92 18.66 9.90 -22.28
N SER A 93 17.63 10.74 -22.42
CA SER A 93 17.74 12.18 -22.19
C SER A 93 17.01 12.59 -20.92
N MET A 94 17.54 13.59 -20.19
CA MET A 94 16.93 14.09 -18.94
C MET A 94 17.02 15.60 -18.84
N GLY A 95 16.02 16.25 -18.22
CA GLY A 95 15.97 17.71 -18.04
C GLY A 95 17.15 18.24 -17.22
N MET A 96 17.75 19.34 -17.72
CA MET A 96 18.86 20.04 -17.07
C MET A 96 18.49 20.52 -15.65
N HIS A 97 17.25 20.99 -15.49
CA HIS A 97 16.64 21.46 -14.24
C HIS A 97 15.29 20.76 -13.97
N GLU A 98 14.69 21.03 -12.81
CA GLU A 98 13.29 20.73 -12.52
C GLU A 98 12.35 21.47 -13.50
N VAL A 99 11.17 20.91 -13.76
CA VAL A 99 10.17 21.56 -14.61
C VAL A 99 9.73 22.86 -13.95
N THR A 100 9.85 23.97 -14.68
CA THR A 100 9.51 25.31 -14.20
C THR A 100 8.01 25.61 -14.22
N CYS A 101 7.59 26.63 -13.48
CA CYS A 101 6.23 27.18 -13.54
C CYS A 101 5.81 27.50 -14.99
N ALA A 102 6.69 28.11 -15.80
CA ALA A 102 6.39 28.45 -17.19
C ALA A 102 6.24 27.22 -18.09
N GLU A 103 7.15 26.25 -18.00
CA GLU A 103 7.07 25.00 -18.78
C GLU A 103 5.80 24.22 -18.43
N PHE A 104 5.52 24.03 -17.15
CA PHE A 104 4.32 23.33 -16.68
C PHE A 104 3.04 24.01 -17.19
N LYS A 105 2.96 25.34 -17.06
CA LYS A 105 1.83 26.14 -17.56
C LYS A 105 1.68 26.07 -19.08
N SER A 106 2.77 25.95 -19.84
CA SER A 106 2.73 25.83 -21.30
C SER A 106 2.09 24.50 -21.76
N ILE A 107 2.32 23.41 -21.01
CA ILE A 107 1.80 22.06 -21.33
C ILE A 107 0.42 21.80 -20.71
N MET A 108 0.21 22.22 -19.46
CA MET A 108 -1.01 21.92 -18.69
C MET A 108 -2.02 23.07 -18.65
N GLY A 109 -1.64 24.28 -19.07
CA GLY A 109 -2.50 25.47 -19.06
C GLY A 109 -2.71 26.12 -17.68
N THR A 110 -2.20 25.52 -16.61
CA THR A 110 -2.38 25.97 -15.22
C THR A 110 -1.16 25.62 -14.35
N THR A 111 -1.12 26.14 -13.13
CA THR A 111 -0.17 25.79 -12.05
C THR A 111 -0.92 25.77 -10.72
N PHE A 112 -0.51 24.91 -9.78
CA PHE A 112 -1.20 24.73 -8.49
C PHE A 112 -0.54 25.48 -7.32
N ASP A 113 0.65 26.05 -7.55
CA ASP A 113 1.38 26.84 -6.59
C ASP A 113 1.15 28.33 -6.82
N GLU A 114 0.69 29.03 -5.78
CA GLU A 114 0.47 30.48 -5.80
C GLU A 114 1.74 31.27 -6.10
N ARG A 115 2.92 30.70 -5.78
CA ARG A 115 4.22 31.28 -6.11
C ARG A 115 4.48 31.35 -7.62
N CYS A 116 3.79 30.54 -8.45
CA CYS A 116 3.85 30.62 -9.91
C CYS A 116 2.99 31.76 -10.53
N ASN A 117 2.39 32.63 -9.72
CA ASN A 117 1.55 33.75 -10.19
C ASN A 117 2.26 35.13 -10.20
N GLY A 118 3.56 35.18 -9.85
CA GLY A 118 4.33 36.43 -9.82
C GLY A 118 4.85 36.85 -11.21
N GLU A 119 5.26 38.12 -11.34
CA GLU A 119 5.83 38.62 -12.62
C GLU A 119 7.21 38.01 -12.94
N ASP A 120 7.96 37.57 -11.92
CA ASP A 120 9.29 36.95 -12.04
C ASP A 120 9.31 35.43 -11.72
N SER A 121 8.15 34.78 -11.59
CA SER A 121 8.06 33.37 -11.14
C SER A 121 8.24 32.31 -12.23
N ASP A 122 8.37 32.72 -13.49
CA ASP A 122 8.42 31.79 -14.63
C ASP A 122 9.52 30.74 -14.53
N LEU A 123 10.66 31.08 -13.90
CA LEU A 123 11.82 30.21 -13.69
C LEU A 123 11.86 29.51 -12.32
N LEU A 124 10.85 29.67 -11.46
CA LEU A 124 10.73 28.86 -10.25
C LEU A 124 10.37 27.41 -10.64
N PRO A 125 10.87 26.40 -9.92
CA PRO A 125 10.42 25.02 -10.10
C PRO A 125 8.92 24.91 -9.75
N VAL A 126 8.17 24.14 -10.54
CA VAL A 126 6.75 23.87 -10.24
C VAL A 126 6.66 22.96 -9.02
N THR A 127 5.82 23.32 -8.05
CA THR A 127 5.57 22.50 -6.85
C THR A 127 4.06 22.34 -6.61
N LYS A 128 3.68 21.71 -5.49
CA LYS A 128 2.29 21.33 -5.19
C LYS A 128 1.67 20.47 -6.30
N VAL A 129 2.50 19.67 -6.98
CA VAL A 129 2.12 18.69 -8.01
C VAL A 129 2.15 17.28 -7.44
N THR A 130 1.17 16.46 -7.81
CA THR A 130 1.16 15.02 -7.50
C THR A 130 2.03 14.25 -8.50
N TYR A 131 2.30 12.98 -8.21
CA TYR A 131 2.90 12.07 -9.20
C TYR A 131 2.00 11.97 -10.45
N TYR A 132 0.67 11.98 -10.25
CA TYR A 132 -0.29 11.93 -11.35
C TYR A 132 -0.26 13.17 -12.24
N ASP A 133 -0.07 14.37 -11.66
CA ASP A 133 0.11 15.60 -12.44
C ASP A 133 1.37 15.54 -13.33
N ALA A 134 2.46 14.98 -12.81
CA ALA A 134 3.70 14.77 -13.57
C ALA A 134 3.55 13.69 -14.67
N VAL A 135 2.76 12.64 -14.44
CA VAL A 135 2.36 11.66 -15.47
C VAL A 135 1.54 12.31 -16.58
N LEU A 136 0.55 13.14 -16.23
CA LEU A 136 -0.26 13.86 -17.21
C LEU A 136 0.61 14.84 -18.03
N TYR A 137 1.49 15.61 -17.38
CA TYR A 137 2.45 16.48 -18.06
C TYR A 137 3.35 15.69 -19.04
N SER A 138 3.88 14.54 -18.61
CA SER A 138 4.72 13.67 -19.46
C SER A 138 3.98 13.22 -20.71
N ASN A 139 2.76 12.68 -20.54
CA ASN A 139 1.93 12.20 -21.65
C ASN A 139 1.48 13.33 -22.60
N GLU A 140 1.12 14.51 -22.07
CA GLU A 140 0.74 15.65 -22.91
C GLU A 140 1.93 16.26 -23.65
N ARG A 141 3.13 16.27 -23.06
CA ARG A 141 4.37 16.65 -23.76
C ARG A 141 4.67 15.67 -24.91
N SER A 142 4.60 14.36 -24.68
CA SER A 142 4.70 13.35 -25.74
C SER A 142 3.76 13.64 -26.92
N LYS A 143 2.46 13.78 -26.66
CA LYS A 143 1.46 14.00 -27.72
C LYS A 143 1.72 15.27 -28.51
N ARG A 144 2.11 16.36 -27.83
CA ARG A 144 2.40 17.67 -28.46
C ARG A 144 3.63 17.62 -29.37
N GLU A 145 4.62 16.80 -29.02
CA GLU A 145 5.86 16.64 -29.80
C GLU A 145 5.82 15.46 -30.79
N GLY A 146 4.69 14.74 -30.87
CA GLY A 146 4.43 13.70 -31.88
C GLY A 146 4.80 12.27 -31.47
N TYR A 147 5.02 12.04 -30.17
CA TYR A 147 5.36 10.75 -29.58
C TYR A 147 4.13 10.04 -28.99
N ASP A 148 4.30 8.75 -28.73
CA ASP A 148 3.34 7.93 -27.98
C ASP A 148 3.47 8.19 -26.46
N THR A 149 2.55 7.66 -25.66
CA THR A 149 2.48 7.88 -24.20
C THR A 149 3.19 6.78 -23.40
N SER A 150 4.01 7.18 -22.43
CA SER A 150 4.69 6.26 -21.52
C SER A 150 3.80 5.71 -20.40
N TYR A 151 2.62 6.29 -20.19
CA TYR A 151 1.67 5.84 -19.17
C TYR A 151 0.25 5.66 -19.75
N SER A 152 -0.42 4.58 -19.39
CA SER A 152 -1.86 4.38 -19.65
C SER A 152 -2.64 4.29 -18.34
N TYR A 153 -3.93 4.61 -18.36
CA TYR A 153 -4.84 4.61 -17.21
C TYR A 153 -6.30 4.56 -17.66
N THR A 154 -7.22 4.17 -16.78
CA THR A 154 -8.66 4.00 -17.10
C THR A 154 -9.54 5.14 -16.61
N LEU A 155 -9.22 5.75 -15.46
CA LEU A 155 -9.99 6.84 -14.86
C LEU A 155 -9.07 7.78 -14.09
N THR A 156 -9.36 9.09 -14.11
CA THR A 156 -8.70 10.11 -13.28
C THR A 156 -9.73 10.84 -12.41
N THR A 157 -9.28 11.31 -11.25
CA THR A 157 -10.07 12.16 -10.34
C THR A 157 -9.23 13.36 -9.92
N PHE A 158 -9.86 14.53 -9.84
CA PHE A 158 -9.22 15.80 -9.50
C PHE A 158 -9.79 16.38 -8.20
N ASP A 159 -9.00 17.16 -7.47
CA ASP A 159 -9.46 17.92 -6.31
C ASP A 159 -9.97 19.33 -6.70
N GLY A 160 -10.45 20.09 -5.70
CA GLY A 160 -10.96 21.45 -5.91
C GLY A 160 -9.94 22.46 -6.46
N ASN A 161 -8.64 22.17 -6.38
CA ASN A 161 -7.57 22.99 -6.95
C ASN A 161 -7.17 22.54 -8.36
N GLY A 162 -7.73 21.43 -8.84
CA GLY A 162 -7.45 20.87 -10.16
C GLY A 162 -6.25 19.92 -10.22
N ASN A 163 -5.66 19.53 -9.08
CA ASN A 163 -4.62 18.49 -9.05
C ASN A 163 -5.26 17.12 -9.31
N CYS A 164 -4.61 16.27 -10.11
CA CYS A 164 -5.00 14.86 -10.24
C CYS A 164 -4.58 14.10 -8.97
N ILE A 165 -5.55 13.54 -8.27
CA ILE A 165 -5.39 12.96 -6.91
C ILE A 165 -5.73 11.47 -6.84
N SER A 166 -6.31 10.89 -7.90
CA SER A 166 -6.39 9.45 -8.08
C SER A 166 -6.37 9.11 -9.57
N MET A 167 -5.77 7.98 -9.91
CA MET A 167 -5.67 7.46 -11.27
C MET A 167 -5.80 5.93 -11.22
N GLU A 168 -6.94 5.41 -11.67
CA GLU A 168 -7.19 3.96 -11.72
C GLU A 168 -6.51 3.33 -12.95
N GLY A 169 -6.06 2.08 -12.81
CA GLY A 169 -5.44 1.32 -13.90
C GLY A 169 -4.13 1.90 -14.44
N LEU A 170 -3.38 2.68 -13.63
CA LEU A 170 -2.13 3.30 -14.06
C LEU A 170 -1.04 2.24 -14.36
N VAL A 171 -0.66 2.13 -15.64
CA VAL A 171 0.41 1.25 -16.14
C VAL A 171 1.52 2.10 -16.76
N PHE A 172 2.78 1.80 -16.40
CA PHE A 172 3.97 2.36 -17.04
C PHE A 172 4.43 1.43 -18.18
N HIS A 173 4.76 2.05 -19.32
CA HIS A 173 5.19 1.45 -20.58
C HIS A 173 6.64 1.86 -20.91
N PRO A 174 7.65 1.32 -20.19
CA PRO A 174 9.06 1.63 -20.42
C PRO A 174 9.54 1.29 -21.85
N GLU A 175 8.87 0.39 -22.55
CA GLU A 175 9.19 -0.04 -23.91
C GLU A 175 8.93 1.03 -25.00
N VAL A 176 8.16 2.07 -24.67
CA VAL A 176 7.71 3.13 -25.59
C VAL A 176 8.70 4.31 -25.61
N ASP A 177 8.91 4.88 -26.79
CA ASP A 177 9.77 6.06 -26.98
C ASP A 177 8.94 7.34 -26.73
N ALA A 178 9.07 7.90 -25.54
CA ALA A 178 8.16 8.90 -24.98
C ALA A 178 8.82 9.75 -23.88
N TYR A 179 8.19 10.88 -23.56
CA TYR A 179 8.44 11.62 -22.32
C TYR A 179 7.86 10.88 -21.12
N ARG A 180 8.59 10.92 -20.00
CA ARG A 180 8.27 10.24 -18.74
C ARG A 180 9.02 10.87 -17.57
N LEU A 181 8.70 10.47 -16.35
CA LEU A 181 9.61 10.71 -15.22
C LEU A 181 10.92 9.90 -15.40
N PRO A 182 12.09 10.42 -14.96
CA PRO A 182 13.29 9.60 -14.85
C PRO A 182 13.06 8.48 -13.85
N THR A 183 13.71 7.34 -14.06
CA THR A 183 13.83 6.32 -13.00
C THR A 183 14.80 6.80 -11.92
N GLU A 184 14.74 6.20 -10.72
CA GLU A 184 15.72 6.45 -9.67
C GLU A 184 17.15 6.16 -10.16
N ALA A 185 17.34 5.12 -10.98
CA ALA A 185 18.65 4.75 -11.50
C ALA A 185 19.22 5.78 -12.48
N GLU A 186 18.38 6.33 -13.36
CA GLU A 186 18.74 7.41 -14.29
C GLU A 186 19.01 8.72 -13.56
N TRP A 187 18.13 9.10 -12.62
CA TRP A 187 18.27 10.31 -11.80
C TRP A 187 19.59 10.33 -11.04
N LEU A 188 19.94 9.20 -10.41
CA LEU A 188 21.21 9.05 -9.70
C LEU A 188 22.43 9.15 -10.63
N MET A 189 22.33 8.66 -11.87
CA MET A 189 23.43 8.73 -12.83
C MET A 189 23.74 10.17 -13.28
N ALA A 190 22.73 11.05 -13.24
CA ALA A 190 22.93 12.49 -13.41
C ALA A 190 23.44 13.14 -12.11
N ALA A 191 22.83 12.82 -10.96
CA ALA A 191 23.13 13.44 -9.67
C ALA A 191 24.56 13.18 -9.17
N ASP A 192 25.07 11.96 -9.33
CA ASP A 192 26.39 11.53 -8.82
C ASP A 192 27.57 12.22 -9.53
N ARG A 193 27.32 12.92 -10.66
CA ARG A 193 28.35 13.64 -11.43
C ARG A 193 29.00 14.78 -10.64
N ASP A 194 28.17 15.58 -9.97
CA ASP A 194 28.55 16.84 -9.32
C ASP A 194 27.93 16.98 -7.90
N TRP A 195 27.49 15.87 -7.29
CA TRP A 195 26.73 15.84 -6.02
C TRP A 195 27.36 16.68 -4.88
N ASN A 196 26.76 17.84 -4.58
CA ASN A 196 27.23 18.71 -3.51
C ASN A 196 26.10 19.59 -2.91
N PRO A 197 25.25 19.04 -2.02
CA PRO A 197 24.13 19.77 -1.41
C PRO A 197 24.51 21.06 -0.65
N SER A 198 25.73 21.13 -0.12
CA SER A 198 26.27 22.35 0.53
C SER A 198 26.63 23.47 -0.46
N GLY A 199 26.60 23.18 -1.77
CA GLY A 199 26.81 24.14 -2.85
C GLY A 199 25.60 24.26 -3.78
N GLU A 200 24.40 24.08 -3.23
CA GLU A 200 23.09 24.20 -3.88
C GLU A 200 22.10 24.88 -2.91
N TRP A 201 20.84 25.10 -3.30
CA TRP A 201 19.83 25.76 -2.47
C TRP A 201 19.29 24.85 -1.35
N ASN A 202 19.47 25.23 -0.09
CA ASN A 202 19.18 24.44 1.11
C ASN A 202 18.79 25.35 2.30
N ALA A 203 18.44 24.76 3.46
CA ALA A 203 17.94 25.50 4.63
C ALA A 203 18.87 26.64 5.12
N GLN A 204 20.19 26.51 4.91
CA GLN A 204 21.17 27.48 5.40
C GLN A 204 21.31 28.72 4.50
N ASN A 205 20.84 28.66 3.25
CA ASN A 205 21.07 29.72 2.25
C ASN A 205 19.84 30.15 1.44
N SER A 206 18.74 29.39 1.49
CA SER A 206 17.52 29.65 0.73
C SER A 206 16.60 30.69 1.38
N GLY A 207 16.66 30.84 2.70
CA GLY A 207 15.64 31.56 3.48
C GLY A 207 14.32 30.78 3.62
N PHE A 208 14.36 29.45 3.51
CA PHE A 208 13.20 28.54 3.51
C PHE A 208 12.23 28.78 2.33
N GLU A 209 12.77 29.13 1.16
CA GLU A 209 12.01 29.36 -0.08
C GLU A 209 12.68 28.71 -1.31
N PRO A 210 11.92 28.25 -2.31
CA PRO A 210 12.49 27.81 -3.59
C PRO A 210 13.13 28.99 -4.33
N LYS A 211 14.09 28.70 -5.20
CA LYS A 211 14.77 29.69 -6.03
C LYS A 211 14.68 29.31 -7.51
N ASN A 212 14.98 30.28 -8.38
CA ASN A 212 14.95 30.05 -9.82
C ASN A 212 15.93 28.94 -10.20
N VAL A 213 15.54 28.09 -11.15
CA VAL A 213 16.35 26.97 -11.61
C VAL A 213 17.73 27.42 -12.10
N CYS A 214 18.76 26.61 -11.81
CA CYS A 214 20.18 26.85 -12.05
C CYS A 214 20.73 28.19 -11.50
N SER A 215 20.05 28.85 -10.54
CA SER A 215 20.48 30.17 -10.04
C SER A 215 21.60 30.13 -8.99
N TYR A 216 21.99 28.95 -8.49
CA TYR A 216 23.07 28.88 -7.49
C TYR A 216 24.45 29.18 -8.12
N PRO A 217 25.26 30.12 -7.59
CA PRO A 217 26.44 30.67 -8.30
C PRO A 217 27.62 29.72 -8.63
N ARG A 218 27.53 28.41 -8.37
CA ARG A 218 28.67 27.48 -8.38
C ARG A 218 28.60 26.33 -9.40
N LEU A 219 27.60 26.28 -10.28
CA LEU A 219 27.44 25.16 -11.22
C LEU A 219 28.02 25.46 -12.62
N HIS A 220 29.03 24.67 -12.97
CA HIS A 220 29.54 24.44 -14.33
C HIS A 220 29.34 22.95 -14.71
N GLY A 221 28.26 22.33 -14.23
CA GLY A 221 27.84 20.97 -14.59
C GLY A 221 26.76 20.98 -15.66
N GLU A 222 26.42 19.82 -16.22
CA GLU A 222 25.35 19.71 -17.23
C GLU A 222 23.94 19.56 -16.63
N PHE A 223 23.84 19.38 -15.31
CA PHE A 223 22.59 19.35 -14.54
C PHE A 223 22.71 20.32 -13.36
N CYS A 224 21.58 20.89 -12.94
CA CYS A 224 21.51 21.77 -11.78
C CYS A 224 20.40 21.36 -10.80
N ASP A 225 20.52 21.86 -9.56
CA ASP A 225 19.57 21.69 -8.46
C ASP A 225 19.25 20.21 -8.12
N MET A 226 20.19 19.30 -8.39
CA MET A 226 20.04 17.87 -8.09
C MET A 226 20.07 17.55 -6.59
N GLY A 227 20.69 18.40 -5.77
CA GLY A 227 20.94 18.23 -4.34
C GLY A 227 20.37 19.35 -3.47
N GLY A 228 19.32 20.02 -3.94
CA GLY A 228 18.72 21.18 -3.28
C GLY A 228 17.40 21.60 -3.90
N ASN A 229 17.05 22.88 -3.76
CA ASN A 229 15.88 23.55 -4.33
C ASN A 229 14.54 22.84 -4.03
N VAL A 230 14.07 21.89 -4.85
CA VAL A 230 12.87 21.09 -4.54
C VAL A 230 13.14 19.59 -4.65
N LYS A 231 12.42 18.80 -3.83
CA LYS A 231 12.41 17.34 -3.98
C LYS A 231 11.76 16.99 -5.31
N GLU A 232 12.18 15.89 -5.89
CA GLU A 232 11.73 15.48 -7.22
C GLU A 232 11.04 14.13 -7.22
N TRP A 233 9.91 14.04 -7.92
CA TRP A 233 9.34 12.76 -8.34
C TRP A 233 10.25 12.01 -9.31
N VAL A 234 10.38 10.70 -9.10
CA VAL A 234 10.91 9.75 -10.08
C VAL A 234 9.87 8.67 -10.36
N SER A 235 10.00 7.94 -11.48
CA SER A 235 8.99 7.00 -11.96
C SER A 235 8.77 5.78 -11.05
N ASP A 236 9.75 5.44 -10.22
CA ASP A 236 9.80 4.20 -9.45
C ASP A 236 8.73 4.11 -8.34
N TRP A 237 8.08 2.95 -8.24
CA TRP A 237 7.48 2.51 -6.98
C TRP A 237 8.56 2.11 -5.98
N LEU A 238 8.33 2.36 -4.69
CA LEU A 238 9.28 2.04 -3.63
C LEU A 238 9.34 0.52 -3.37
N GLY A 239 10.40 -0.11 -3.89
CA GLY A 239 10.78 -1.50 -3.59
C GLY A 239 11.95 -1.59 -2.58
N TYR A 240 12.23 -2.79 -2.06
CA TYR A 240 13.40 -3.04 -1.19
C TYR A 240 14.60 -3.54 -1.98
N PHE A 241 15.80 -3.07 -1.64
CA PHE A 241 17.03 -3.44 -2.32
C PHE A 241 17.61 -4.78 -1.86
N LYS A 242 18.49 -5.34 -2.70
CA LYS A 242 19.44 -6.40 -2.36
C LYS A 242 20.81 -6.07 -2.92
N ASP A 243 21.84 -6.62 -2.29
CA ASP A 243 23.20 -6.55 -2.79
C ASP A 243 23.34 -7.45 -4.02
N THR A 244 23.04 -6.89 -5.18
CA THR A 244 23.10 -7.54 -6.49
C THR A 244 23.37 -6.51 -7.57
N THR A 245 23.60 -6.98 -8.79
CA THR A 245 23.57 -6.15 -10.00
C THR A 245 22.35 -6.51 -10.83
N ILE A 246 21.63 -5.50 -11.30
CA ILE A 246 20.42 -5.61 -12.12
C ILE A 246 20.59 -4.72 -13.36
N THR A 247 20.16 -5.15 -14.53
CA THR A 247 20.14 -4.29 -15.73
C THR A 247 18.88 -3.43 -15.76
N ASN A 248 18.99 -2.19 -16.22
CA ASN A 248 17.85 -1.34 -16.60
C ASN A 248 16.72 -1.31 -15.56
N TYR A 249 17.08 -0.98 -14.32
CA TYR A 249 16.17 -0.97 -13.17
C TYR A 249 15.09 0.12 -13.29
N VAL A 250 13.84 -0.24 -12.97
CA VAL A 250 12.65 0.63 -13.05
C VAL A 250 11.77 0.59 -11.79
N GLY A 251 12.36 0.25 -10.64
CA GLY A 251 11.67 0.31 -9.34
C GLY A 251 10.98 -1.00 -8.91
N GLY A 252 10.02 -0.85 -7.99
CA GLY A 252 9.07 -1.91 -7.63
C GLY A 252 8.04 -2.18 -8.73
N PRO A 253 7.55 -3.43 -8.90
CA PRO A 253 6.57 -3.78 -9.94
C PRO A 253 5.21 -3.09 -9.76
N ASP A 254 4.85 -2.79 -8.51
CA ASP A 254 3.65 -2.08 -8.09
C ASP A 254 3.92 -1.24 -6.83
N GLY A 255 2.95 -0.41 -6.43
CA GLY A 255 3.04 0.38 -5.20
C GLY A 255 2.91 -0.45 -3.91
N GLY A 256 2.60 -1.74 -4.02
CA GLY A 256 2.25 -2.63 -2.93
C GLY A 256 1.19 -2.06 -1.99
N VAL A 257 1.33 -2.40 -0.71
CA VAL A 257 0.34 -2.09 0.34
C VAL A 257 0.06 -0.60 0.53
N LEU A 258 1.06 0.27 0.48
CA LEU A 258 0.90 1.70 0.80
C LEU A 258 0.89 2.62 -0.42
N GLY A 259 1.15 2.11 -1.64
CA GLY A 259 1.25 2.97 -2.83
C GLY A 259 2.47 3.90 -2.81
N GLU A 260 3.54 3.50 -2.13
CA GLU A 260 4.73 4.34 -1.92
C GLU A 260 5.53 4.57 -3.20
N ARG A 261 5.83 5.84 -3.45
CA ARG A 261 6.66 6.32 -4.55
C ARG A 261 8.03 6.76 -4.03
N VAL A 262 9.02 6.74 -4.92
CA VAL A 262 10.34 7.30 -4.63
C VAL A 262 10.35 8.80 -4.93
N ILE A 263 10.95 9.59 -4.03
CA ILE A 263 11.33 10.98 -4.28
C ILE A 263 12.81 11.21 -3.96
N LYS A 264 13.44 12.14 -4.68
CA LYS A 264 14.89 12.40 -4.66
C LYS A 264 15.19 13.88 -4.36
N GLY A 265 16.47 14.27 -4.42
CA GLY A 265 16.91 15.66 -4.39
C GLY A 265 17.20 16.27 -3.03
N GLY A 266 16.27 16.15 -2.08
CA GLY A 266 16.24 17.09 -0.94
C GLY A 266 15.55 18.40 -1.34
N SER A 267 15.59 19.45 -0.52
CA SER A 267 14.91 20.71 -0.86
C SER A 267 15.45 21.91 -0.09
N TYR A 268 14.99 23.10 -0.47
CA TYR A 268 15.32 24.40 0.11
C TYR A 268 15.13 24.48 1.63
N ARG A 269 14.35 23.58 2.25
CA ARG A 269 14.05 23.51 3.68
C ARG A 269 14.80 22.39 4.43
N ASN A 270 15.61 21.58 3.74
CA ASN A 270 16.44 20.56 4.37
C ASN A 270 17.85 21.09 4.61
N GLU A 271 18.46 20.69 5.73
CA GLU A 271 19.88 20.92 6.02
C GLU A 271 20.76 20.15 5.02
N PRO A 272 21.92 20.68 4.57
CA PRO A 272 22.82 19.97 3.66
C PRO A 272 23.26 18.58 4.14
N SER A 273 23.34 18.39 5.46
CA SER A 273 23.67 17.09 6.06
C SER A 273 22.52 16.09 5.97
N ALA A 274 21.26 16.52 5.86
CA ALA A 274 20.09 15.66 5.67
C ALA A 274 19.89 15.25 4.19
N ILE A 275 20.39 16.04 3.25
CA ILE A 275 20.27 15.78 1.81
C ILE A 275 21.26 14.68 1.38
N LYS A 276 20.76 13.43 1.24
CA LYS A 276 21.57 12.27 0.85
C LYS A 276 21.18 11.77 -0.55
N LEU A 277 22.19 11.51 -1.39
CA LEU A 277 22.04 10.90 -2.71
C LEU A 277 21.18 9.60 -2.67
N TYR A 278 21.39 8.79 -1.63
CA TYR A 278 20.69 7.51 -1.45
C TYR A 278 19.29 7.61 -0.82
N SER A 279 18.82 8.78 -0.39
CA SER A 279 17.48 8.92 0.22
C SER A 279 16.37 8.75 -0.82
N ARG A 280 15.23 8.17 -0.40
CA ARG A 280 14.18 7.66 -1.32
C ARG A 280 12.75 8.10 -1.00
N GLY A 281 12.56 9.01 -0.06
CA GLY A 281 11.25 9.32 0.49
C GLY A 281 11.25 10.54 1.41
N ASP A 282 10.21 10.65 2.22
CA ASP A 282 10.07 11.70 3.22
C ASP A 282 9.96 11.15 4.65
N VAL A 283 9.62 12.03 5.60
CA VAL A 283 9.23 11.70 6.98
C VAL A 283 8.00 10.78 6.98
N TYR A 284 7.01 11.11 6.15
CA TYR A 284 5.75 10.39 6.01
C TYR A 284 5.68 9.56 4.72
N VAL A 285 4.64 8.72 4.63
CA VAL A 285 4.36 7.83 3.48
C VAL A 285 4.06 8.66 2.24
N VAL A 286 4.94 8.60 1.24
CA VAL A 286 4.80 9.37 -0.01
C VAL A 286 3.99 8.55 -1.02
N THR A 287 2.67 8.78 -1.08
CA THR A 287 1.77 8.15 -2.08
C THR A 287 1.81 8.89 -3.42
N SER A 288 1.24 8.30 -4.48
CA SER A 288 1.11 9.00 -5.78
C SER A 288 0.19 10.24 -5.73
N ALA A 289 -0.68 10.33 -4.73
CA ALA A 289 -1.58 11.46 -4.48
C ALA A 289 -0.99 12.54 -3.56
N ALA A 290 0.19 12.30 -2.97
CA ALA A 290 0.88 13.30 -2.16
C ALA A 290 1.30 14.50 -3.03
N LYS A 291 1.38 15.69 -2.43
CA LYS A 291 1.90 16.92 -3.05
C LYS A 291 2.37 17.86 -1.95
N SER A 292 3.38 18.69 -2.22
CA SER A 292 3.86 19.68 -1.25
C SER A 292 4.54 20.87 -1.91
N GLU A 293 4.69 21.95 -1.16
CA GLU A 293 5.37 23.19 -1.56
C GLU A 293 6.87 23.04 -1.81
N TYR A 294 7.46 21.92 -1.42
CA TYR A 294 8.88 21.60 -1.67
C TYR A 294 9.04 20.39 -2.60
N LEU A 295 7.98 19.94 -3.28
CA LEU A 295 7.97 18.74 -4.12
C LEU A 295 7.51 19.08 -5.55
N GLY A 296 8.46 18.97 -6.48
CA GLY A 296 8.31 19.12 -7.92
C GLY A 296 8.80 17.87 -8.66
N PHE A 297 9.32 18.03 -9.88
CA PHE A 297 9.87 16.93 -10.69
C PHE A 297 10.74 17.45 -11.83
N ARG A 298 11.58 16.58 -12.42
CA ARG A 298 12.17 16.80 -13.76
C ARG A 298 11.72 15.71 -14.74
N ILE A 299 11.89 15.97 -16.04
CA ILE A 299 11.44 15.08 -17.11
C ILE A 299 12.60 14.26 -17.68
N ALA A 300 12.29 13.07 -18.21
CA ALA A 300 13.17 12.25 -19.03
C ALA A 300 12.51 11.89 -20.36
N PHE A 301 13.31 11.51 -21.36
CA PHE A 301 12.86 11.03 -22.65
C PHE A 301 13.62 9.76 -23.06
N GLY A 302 12.90 8.84 -23.69
CA GLY A 302 13.45 7.66 -24.36
C GLY A 302 13.05 6.34 -23.70
N LYS A 303 12.93 5.29 -24.50
CA LYS A 303 12.57 3.94 -24.02
C LYS A 303 13.66 3.27 -23.17
N ILE A 304 13.25 2.39 -22.27
CA ILE A 304 14.08 1.53 -21.42
C ILE A 304 13.98 0.09 -21.95
N PRO A 305 14.90 -0.37 -22.82
CA PRO A 305 14.82 -1.69 -23.43
C PRO A 305 15.10 -2.79 -22.40
N GLY A 306 14.22 -3.79 -22.27
CA GLY A 306 14.41 -4.87 -21.29
C GLY A 306 14.48 -4.35 -19.86
N ALA A 307 13.56 -3.43 -19.51
CA ALA A 307 13.36 -2.93 -18.16
C ALA A 307 13.16 -4.08 -17.16
N VAL A 308 13.75 -3.96 -15.97
CA VAL A 308 13.65 -4.99 -14.92
C VAL A 308 13.16 -4.36 -13.61
N TRP A 309 12.07 -4.89 -13.09
CA TRP A 309 11.52 -4.54 -11.79
C TRP A 309 12.15 -5.39 -10.69
N MET A 310 12.08 -4.93 -9.44
CA MET A 310 12.43 -5.75 -8.29
C MET A 310 11.28 -5.81 -7.30
N GLY A 311 10.75 -7.02 -7.07
CA GLY A 311 9.65 -7.25 -6.12
C GLY A 311 10.01 -6.86 -4.69
N ARG A 312 9.00 -6.73 -3.82
CA ARG A 312 9.21 -6.49 -2.38
C ARG A 312 9.98 -7.63 -1.67
N ASP A 313 10.03 -8.82 -2.27
CA ASP A 313 10.89 -9.94 -1.87
C ASP A 313 12.36 -9.78 -2.31
N GLY A 314 12.68 -8.68 -2.99
CA GLY A 314 13.98 -8.35 -3.56
C GLY A 314 14.41 -9.30 -4.68
N LYS A 315 13.48 -9.94 -5.40
CA LYS A 315 13.81 -10.70 -6.62
C LYS A 315 13.61 -9.82 -7.85
N ALA A 316 14.54 -9.91 -8.79
CA ALA A 316 14.39 -9.33 -10.12
C ALA A 316 13.19 -9.99 -10.83
N ARG A 317 12.43 -9.20 -11.58
CA ARG A 317 11.26 -9.58 -12.36
C ARG A 317 11.35 -8.90 -13.72
N ASP A 318 11.52 -9.72 -14.74
CA ASP A 318 11.43 -9.40 -16.17
C ASP A 318 9.98 -9.51 -16.66
N SER A 319 9.19 -10.42 -16.09
CA SER A 319 7.74 -10.50 -16.24
C SER A 319 6.98 -9.91 -15.04
N ARG A 320 5.89 -9.18 -15.31
CA ARG A 320 4.99 -8.61 -14.29
C ARG A 320 3.59 -9.15 -14.44
N ILE A 321 2.90 -9.31 -13.31
CA ILE A 321 1.46 -9.56 -13.28
C ILE A 321 0.79 -8.21 -13.06
N ILE A 322 -0.01 -7.77 -14.01
CA ILE A 322 -0.64 -6.45 -14.04
C ILE A 322 -2.06 -6.59 -13.51
N PRO A 323 -2.46 -5.90 -12.44
CA PRO A 323 -3.86 -5.85 -12.02
C PRO A 323 -4.66 -4.90 -12.91
N MET A 324 -5.76 -5.41 -13.47
CA MET A 324 -6.56 -4.76 -14.52
C MET A 324 -7.88 -4.17 -14.00
N ALA A 325 -8.54 -4.86 -13.05
CA ALA A 325 -9.76 -4.37 -12.42
C ALA A 325 -9.46 -3.42 -11.27
N SER A 326 -10.11 -2.25 -11.24
CA SER A 326 -10.03 -1.32 -10.11
C SER A 326 -10.90 -1.76 -8.93
N ALA A 327 -10.61 -1.22 -7.74
CA ALA A 327 -11.47 -1.42 -6.56
C ALA A 327 -12.93 -0.96 -6.82
N THR A 328 -13.13 0.04 -7.68
CA THR A 328 -14.46 0.50 -8.12
C THR A 328 -15.15 -0.54 -9.01
N ASN A 329 -14.45 -1.16 -9.96
CA ASN A 329 -15.00 -2.27 -10.74
C ASN A 329 -15.41 -3.45 -9.83
N ILE A 330 -14.60 -3.74 -8.82
CA ILE A 330 -14.85 -4.82 -7.85
C ILE A 330 -16.02 -4.51 -6.91
N LYS A 331 -16.17 -3.28 -6.41
CA LYS A 331 -17.39 -2.86 -5.68
C LYS A 331 -18.63 -3.11 -6.55
N ASN A 332 -18.61 -2.67 -7.81
CA ASN A 332 -19.76 -2.78 -8.70
C ASN A 332 -20.13 -4.24 -9.05
N ALA A 333 -19.19 -5.18 -8.95
CA ALA A 333 -19.46 -6.60 -9.14
C ALA A 333 -19.94 -7.31 -7.86
N PHE A 334 -19.35 -7.00 -6.70
CA PHE A 334 -19.51 -7.77 -5.46
C PHE A 334 -20.30 -7.08 -4.33
N ASP A 335 -20.74 -5.84 -4.55
CA ASP A 335 -21.33 -4.92 -3.56
C ASP A 335 -20.41 -4.60 -2.36
N THR A 336 -19.11 -4.86 -2.51
CA THR A 336 -18.08 -4.62 -1.48
C THR A 336 -16.69 -4.42 -2.08
N TYR A 337 -15.90 -3.55 -1.44
CA TYR A 337 -14.46 -3.44 -1.71
C TYR A 337 -13.65 -4.60 -1.09
N ARG A 338 -14.23 -5.35 -0.13
CA ARG A 338 -13.52 -6.41 0.61
C ARG A 338 -13.56 -7.73 -0.13
N THR A 339 -12.84 -7.76 -1.25
CA THR A 339 -12.70 -8.89 -2.16
C THR A 339 -11.23 -9.23 -2.33
N MET A 340 -10.94 -10.53 -2.37
CA MET A 340 -9.60 -11.11 -2.46
C MET A 340 -9.56 -12.08 -3.63
N LEU A 341 -8.62 -11.90 -4.56
CA LEU A 341 -8.32 -12.85 -5.62
C LEU A 341 -7.02 -13.58 -5.28
N VAL A 342 -6.99 -14.90 -5.39
CA VAL A 342 -5.78 -15.73 -5.26
C VAL A 342 -5.66 -16.60 -6.50
N PHE A 343 -4.45 -16.80 -7.01
CA PHE A 343 -4.16 -17.64 -8.16
C PHE A 343 -2.72 -18.18 -8.07
N ARG A 344 -2.37 -19.11 -8.96
CA ARG A 344 -1.01 -19.64 -9.13
C ARG A 344 -0.30 -18.86 -10.24
N ASN A 345 0.92 -18.40 -9.97
CA ASN A 345 1.86 -18.00 -11.01
C ASN A 345 2.64 -19.26 -11.44
N ASP A 346 2.29 -19.86 -12.58
CA ASP A 346 2.87 -21.16 -12.95
C ASP A 346 4.36 -21.07 -13.31
N VAL A 347 4.82 -19.90 -13.80
CA VAL A 347 6.24 -19.62 -14.06
C VAL A 347 7.12 -19.86 -12.83
N THR A 348 6.57 -19.66 -11.62
CA THR A 348 7.32 -19.80 -10.35
C THR A 348 6.80 -20.93 -9.45
N GLY A 349 5.62 -21.50 -9.76
CA GLY A 349 4.90 -22.48 -8.93
C GLY A 349 4.29 -21.92 -7.64
N ASN A 350 4.36 -20.61 -7.41
CA ASN A 350 3.90 -19.95 -6.18
C ASN A 350 2.45 -19.46 -6.29
N LEU A 351 1.83 -19.21 -5.14
CA LEU A 351 0.57 -18.45 -5.07
C LEU A 351 0.85 -16.95 -5.15
N ALA A 352 0.01 -16.23 -5.88
CA ALA A 352 -0.08 -14.77 -5.89
C ALA A 352 -1.51 -14.33 -5.54
N TYR A 353 -1.65 -13.12 -5.01
CA TYR A 353 -2.96 -12.58 -4.65
C TYR A 353 -3.08 -11.06 -4.86
N VAL A 354 -4.31 -10.61 -5.03
CA VAL A 354 -4.71 -9.19 -5.10
C VAL A 354 -5.76 -8.92 -4.04
N ASP A 355 -5.49 -7.93 -3.18
CA ASP A 355 -6.43 -7.41 -2.18
C ASP A 355 -7.01 -6.09 -2.69
N TYR A 356 -8.29 -6.09 -3.06
CA TYR A 356 -8.93 -4.94 -3.69
C TYR A 356 -9.38 -3.85 -2.69
N VAL A 357 -9.17 -4.04 -1.39
CA VAL A 357 -9.70 -3.13 -0.35
C VAL A 357 -9.14 -1.70 -0.41
N ASN A 358 -7.94 -1.50 -0.95
CA ASN A 358 -7.17 -0.23 -0.84
C ASN A 358 -7.28 0.70 -2.07
N GLY A 359 -7.82 0.23 -3.20
CA GLY A 359 -7.72 0.94 -4.47
C GLY A 359 -6.35 0.87 -5.14
N THR A 360 -5.26 0.99 -4.38
CA THR A 360 -3.90 0.77 -4.88
C THR A 360 -3.72 -0.69 -5.26
N LEU A 361 -3.84 -0.96 -6.56
CA LEU A 361 -3.73 -2.30 -7.10
C LEU A 361 -2.28 -2.80 -7.01
N SER A 362 -2.09 -3.97 -6.41
CA SER A 362 -0.80 -4.65 -6.29
C SER A 362 -0.98 -6.16 -6.29
N VAL A 363 0.01 -6.88 -6.81
CA VAL A 363 0.03 -8.34 -6.87
C VAL A 363 1.10 -8.85 -5.91
N THR A 364 0.67 -9.38 -4.77
CA THR A 364 1.60 -9.98 -3.81
C THR A 364 1.79 -11.45 -4.14
N GLU A 365 2.96 -11.79 -4.68
CA GLU A 365 3.40 -13.17 -4.81
C GLU A 365 4.03 -13.68 -3.51
N ILE A 366 3.61 -14.87 -3.10
CA ILE A 366 4.00 -15.53 -1.86
C ILE A 366 5.10 -16.53 -2.17
N SER A 367 6.37 -16.14 -1.97
CA SER A 367 7.50 -17.07 -2.15
C SER A 367 7.41 -18.25 -1.17
N ASP A 368 7.38 -19.47 -1.72
CA ASP A 368 7.40 -20.74 -0.99
C ASP A 368 8.45 -21.68 -1.62
N SER A 369 8.64 -22.85 -1.02
CA SER A 369 9.33 -24.00 -1.61
C SER A 369 8.37 -25.16 -1.93
N ILE A 370 7.06 -24.92 -1.81
CA ILE A 370 6.00 -25.89 -2.02
C ILE A 370 5.24 -25.51 -3.29
N ASP A 371 5.27 -26.40 -4.28
CA ASP A 371 4.52 -26.25 -5.52
C ASP A 371 3.00 -26.23 -5.24
N SER A 372 2.31 -25.19 -5.72
CA SER A 372 0.98 -24.81 -5.23
C SER A 372 -0.11 -24.82 -6.30
N TYR A 373 -0.99 -25.83 -6.27
CA TYR A 373 -2.15 -25.99 -7.16
C TYR A 373 -3.47 -25.86 -6.38
N HIS A 374 -4.55 -25.53 -7.09
CA HIS A 374 -5.92 -25.48 -6.56
C HIS A 374 -6.04 -24.70 -5.24
N PRO A 375 -5.70 -23.40 -5.23
CA PRO A 375 -5.91 -22.56 -4.06
C PRO A 375 -7.40 -22.33 -3.82
N ASP A 376 -7.81 -22.37 -2.55
CA ASP A 376 -9.17 -22.03 -2.14
C ASP A 376 -9.15 -21.18 -0.86
N ILE A 377 -10.00 -20.15 -0.82
CA ILE A 377 -9.94 -19.09 0.19
C ILE A 377 -10.89 -19.40 1.35
N SER A 378 -10.36 -19.31 2.57
CA SER A 378 -11.13 -19.55 3.80
C SER A 378 -12.32 -18.60 3.96
N PRO A 379 -13.38 -18.99 4.70
CA PRO A 379 -14.60 -18.19 4.79
C PRO A 379 -14.43 -16.78 5.37
N ASP A 380 -13.37 -16.52 6.15
CA ASP A 380 -13.02 -15.20 6.70
C ASP A 380 -12.01 -14.40 5.86
N GLY A 381 -11.55 -14.96 4.73
CA GLY A 381 -10.63 -14.32 3.78
C GLY A 381 -9.16 -14.30 4.19
N ARG A 382 -8.78 -14.86 5.35
CA ARG A 382 -7.42 -14.70 5.91
C ARG A 382 -6.44 -15.81 5.55
N LEU A 383 -6.96 -17.00 5.28
CA LEU A 383 -6.19 -18.19 4.93
C LEU A 383 -6.52 -18.66 3.51
N VAL A 384 -5.52 -19.26 2.86
CA VAL A 384 -5.68 -20.08 1.65
C VAL A 384 -5.31 -21.52 1.98
N VAL A 385 -6.06 -22.48 1.43
CA VAL A 385 -5.65 -23.89 1.34
C VAL A 385 -5.23 -24.20 -0.08
N PHE A 386 -4.21 -25.04 -0.29
CA PHE A 386 -3.75 -25.46 -1.62
C PHE A 386 -3.13 -26.87 -1.54
N CYS A 387 -2.93 -27.53 -2.68
CA CYS A 387 -2.27 -28.85 -2.75
C CYS A 387 -1.11 -28.93 -3.74
N THR A 388 -0.30 -30.00 -3.65
CA THR A 388 0.86 -30.24 -4.51
C THR A 388 0.55 -31.06 -5.78
N GLY A 389 -0.71 -31.45 -5.99
CA GLY A 389 -1.15 -32.24 -7.15
C GLY A 389 -2.08 -31.46 -8.06
N MET A 390 -1.91 -31.63 -9.37
CA MET A 390 -2.73 -31.02 -10.43
C MET A 390 -3.97 -31.88 -10.76
N GLU A 391 -5.01 -31.27 -11.34
CA GLU A 391 -6.20 -31.98 -11.83
C GLU A 391 -5.86 -32.86 -13.05
N GLY A 392 -6.52 -34.00 -13.18
CA GLY A 392 -6.28 -35.00 -14.22
C GLY A 392 -5.06 -35.89 -13.98
N VAL A 393 -4.25 -35.62 -12.95
CA VAL A 393 -3.02 -36.36 -12.65
C VAL A 393 -3.17 -37.21 -11.38
N SER A 394 -3.20 -38.54 -11.54
CA SER A 394 -3.11 -39.48 -10.42
C SER A 394 -1.69 -39.47 -9.84
N GLY A 395 -1.55 -39.37 -8.52
CA GLY A 395 -0.23 -39.32 -7.89
C GLY A 395 -0.27 -39.03 -6.40
N LYS A 396 0.90 -38.75 -5.82
CA LYS A 396 1.00 -38.26 -4.43
C LYS A 396 0.61 -36.78 -4.39
N SER A 397 -0.31 -36.41 -3.51
CA SER A 397 -0.66 -35.01 -3.25
C SER A 397 -0.71 -34.76 -1.75
N GLU A 398 -0.10 -33.67 -1.32
CA GLU A 398 -0.21 -33.13 0.04
C GLU A 398 -0.87 -31.75 -0.02
N ALA A 399 -1.52 -31.32 1.05
CA ALA A 399 -2.14 -29.99 1.12
C ALA A 399 -1.69 -29.21 2.36
N TYR A 400 -1.75 -27.89 2.24
CA TYR A 400 -1.28 -26.95 3.25
C TYR A 400 -2.25 -25.78 3.36
N ILE A 401 -2.36 -25.20 4.56
CA ILE A 401 -2.98 -23.88 4.76
C ILE A 401 -1.90 -22.85 5.09
N ARG A 402 -2.08 -21.62 4.62
CA ARG A 402 -1.23 -20.48 5.03
C ARG A 402 -2.00 -19.17 5.04
N SER A 403 -1.44 -18.15 5.69
CA SER A 403 -1.99 -16.79 5.66
C SER A 403 -1.79 -16.15 4.29
N LEU A 404 -2.83 -15.47 3.81
CA LEU A 404 -2.74 -14.49 2.73
C LEU A 404 -2.17 -13.18 3.30
N SER A 405 -0.85 -13.14 3.43
CA SER A 405 -0.11 -11.93 3.82
C SER A 405 1.34 -11.98 3.37
N THR A 406 1.99 -10.82 3.34
CA THR A 406 3.44 -10.65 3.12
C THR A 406 4.32 -11.22 4.25
N SER A 407 3.72 -11.74 5.34
CA SER A 407 4.49 -12.32 6.44
C SER A 407 4.91 -13.75 6.13
N ASN A 408 6.20 -14.07 6.34
CA ASN A 408 6.77 -15.40 6.09
C ASN A 408 6.34 -16.42 7.18
N THR A 409 5.04 -16.66 7.32
CA THR A 409 4.48 -17.77 8.11
C THR A 409 4.70 -19.08 7.38
N LYS A 410 5.27 -20.09 8.04
CA LYS A 410 5.38 -21.44 7.48
C LYS A 410 3.99 -22.01 7.19
N PRO A 411 3.74 -22.61 6.01
CA PRO A 411 2.51 -23.33 5.74
C PRO A 411 2.28 -24.47 6.74
N LEU A 412 1.04 -24.63 7.18
CA LEU A 412 0.61 -25.71 8.07
C LEU A 412 0.03 -26.84 7.23
N LYS A 413 0.69 -28.00 7.22
CA LYS A 413 0.23 -29.20 6.49
C LYS A 413 -1.13 -29.67 7.00
N VAL A 414 -2.07 -29.89 6.09
CA VAL A 414 -3.40 -30.45 6.38
C VAL A 414 -3.24 -31.86 6.94
N LYS A 415 -3.90 -32.12 8.07
CA LYS A 415 -3.91 -33.45 8.70
C LYS A 415 -4.87 -34.36 7.93
N ALA A 416 -4.35 -35.45 7.38
CA ALA A 416 -5.10 -36.44 6.62
C ALA A 416 -4.45 -37.83 6.71
N ASP A 417 -5.25 -38.88 6.59
CA ASP A 417 -4.80 -40.27 6.54
C ASP A 417 -4.53 -40.73 5.09
N GLY A 418 -3.63 -40.02 4.40
CA GLY A 418 -3.25 -40.31 3.01
C GLY A 418 -3.05 -39.06 2.14
N ASN A 419 -3.35 -39.21 0.85
CA ASN A 419 -3.34 -38.13 -0.13
C ASN A 419 -4.39 -37.05 0.16
N VAL A 420 -4.07 -35.81 -0.18
CA VAL A 420 -4.97 -34.66 -0.14
C VAL A 420 -4.85 -33.89 -1.45
N SER A 421 -5.85 -33.97 -2.32
CA SER A 421 -5.91 -33.26 -3.60
C SER A 421 -7.15 -32.39 -3.69
N ILE A 422 -7.03 -31.28 -4.43
CA ILE A 422 -8.09 -30.27 -4.72
C ILE A 422 -8.89 -29.93 -3.44
N PRO A 423 -8.23 -29.33 -2.43
CA PRO A 423 -8.87 -28.99 -1.16
C PRO A 423 -9.80 -27.78 -1.31
N ARG A 424 -10.95 -27.82 -0.64
CA ARG A 424 -11.93 -26.73 -0.61
C ARG A 424 -12.40 -26.45 0.81
N TRP A 425 -12.56 -25.19 1.18
CA TRP A 425 -13.16 -24.77 2.43
C TRP A 425 -14.66 -24.99 2.45
N ARG A 426 -15.19 -25.20 3.65
CA ARG A 426 -16.63 -25.34 3.91
C ARG A 426 -16.95 -24.76 5.29
N VAL A 427 -18.12 -24.16 5.43
CA VAL A 427 -18.76 -23.87 6.72
C VAL A 427 -19.79 -24.98 6.98
N LEU A 428 -19.75 -25.59 8.17
CA LEU A 428 -20.69 -26.62 8.59
C LEU A 428 -21.94 -26.00 9.24
N GLU A 429 -23.03 -26.78 9.37
CA GLU A 429 -24.28 -26.31 9.97
C GLU A 429 -24.13 -25.76 11.41
N ASN A 430 -23.12 -26.22 12.14
CA ASN A 430 -22.79 -25.73 13.49
C ASN A 430 -21.89 -24.48 13.51
N GLY A 431 -21.53 -23.94 12.35
CA GLY A 431 -20.63 -22.79 12.19
C GLY A 431 -19.13 -23.13 12.16
N ASP A 432 -18.73 -24.39 12.38
CA ASP A 432 -17.32 -24.78 12.29
C ASP A 432 -16.82 -24.72 10.85
N THR A 433 -15.55 -24.36 10.65
CA THR A 433 -14.88 -24.46 9.36
C THR A 433 -14.26 -25.84 9.14
N ALA A 434 -14.32 -26.33 7.91
CA ALA A 434 -13.72 -27.59 7.50
C ALA A 434 -13.07 -27.48 6.12
N ILE A 435 -12.19 -28.43 5.82
CA ILE A 435 -11.57 -28.61 4.51
C ILE A 435 -12.05 -29.94 3.96
N VAL A 436 -12.75 -29.90 2.82
CA VAL A 436 -13.13 -31.06 2.02
C VAL A 436 -12.01 -31.33 1.01
N TYR A 437 -11.70 -32.59 0.73
CA TYR A 437 -10.65 -32.97 -0.21
C TYR A 437 -10.88 -34.37 -0.80
N VAL A 438 -10.17 -34.71 -1.87
CA VAL A 438 -10.20 -36.05 -2.47
C VAL A 438 -8.88 -36.79 -2.33
N SER A 439 -8.94 -38.12 -2.34
CA SER A 439 -7.75 -38.98 -2.21
C SER A 439 -6.89 -39.07 -3.48
N ASP A 440 -7.39 -38.58 -4.62
CA ASP A 440 -6.76 -38.64 -5.94
C ASP A 440 -7.46 -37.63 -6.87
N ALA A 441 -6.71 -36.97 -7.76
CA ALA A 441 -7.22 -35.96 -8.71
C ALA A 441 -7.21 -36.43 -10.18
N GLY A 442 -6.95 -37.73 -10.41
CA GLY A 442 -6.82 -38.32 -11.73
C GLY A 442 -8.11 -38.44 -12.54
N ASN A 443 -7.96 -39.10 -13.69
CA ASN A 443 -9.02 -39.35 -14.66
C ASN A 443 -10.22 -40.11 -14.04
N ASN A 444 -11.43 -39.59 -14.21
CA ASN A 444 -12.65 -40.16 -13.63
C ASN A 444 -13.47 -41.00 -14.64
N LYS A 445 -12.92 -41.34 -15.82
CA LYS A 445 -13.65 -42.04 -16.89
C LYS A 445 -14.04 -43.47 -16.53
N ASP A 446 -13.15 -44.25 -15.92
CA ASP A 446 -13.48 -45.60 -15.46
C ASP A 446 -14.26 -45.57 -14.13
N ASP A 447 -15.35 -46.33 -14.05
CA ASP A 447 -16.24 -46.32 -12.88
C ASP A 447 -15.67 -47.08 -11.68
N GLY A 448 -14.88 -48.13 -11.92
CA GLY A 448 -14.22 -48.90 -10.86
C GLY A 448 -13.04 -48.15 -10.27
N GLU A 449 -12.20 -47.55 -11.12
CA GLU A 449 -11.10 -46.68 -10.68
C GLU A 449 -11.64 -45.47 -9.91
N PHE A 450 -12.66 -44.77 -10.43
CA PHE A 450 -13.26 -43.64 -9.74
C PHE A 450 -13.79 -44.01 -8.36
N LYS A 451 -14.55 -45.11 -8.23
CA LYS A 451 -15.10 -45.59 -6.96
C LYS A 451 -14.05 -46.16 -6.00
N SER A 452 -12.86 -46.51 -6.47
CA SER A 452 -11.72 -46.84 -5.59
C SER A 452 -11.14 -45.63 -4.87
N LYS A 453 -11.37 -44.42 -5.39
CA LYS A 453 -11.02 -43.15 -4.76
C LYS A 453 -12.12 -42.73 -3.78
N SER A 454 -11.89 -41.65 -3.03
CA SER A 454 -12.82 -41.21 -1.98
C SER A 454 -12.75 -39.72 -1.68
N THR A 455 -13.85 -39.20 -1.16
CA THR A 455 -14.00 -37.81 -0.71
C THR A 455 -14.00 -37.77 0.81
N TRP A 456 -13.27 -36.82 1.38
CA TRP A 456 -12.96 -36.71 2.81
C TRP A 456 -13.16 -35.29 3.30
N MET A 457 -13.20 -35.13 4.62
CA MET A 457 -13.26 -33.84 5.30
C MET A 457 -12.41 -33.85 6.57
N VAL A 458 -11.80 -32.73 6.91
CA VAL A 458 -11.20 -32.48 8.23
C VAL A 458 -11.62 -31.11 8.75
N THR A 459 -12.11 -31.04 9.99
CA THR A 459 -12.43 -29.75 10.62
C THR A 459 -11.17 -28.97 10.96
N TYR A 460 -11.26 -27.65 10.89
CA TYR A 460 -10.20 -26.72 11.29
C TYR A 460 -10.80 -25.60 12.14
N GLY A 461 -10.20 -25.31 13.28
CA GLY A 461 -10.67 -24.24 14.17
C GLY A 461 -9.63 -23.94 15.26
N ASN A 462 -9.57 -22.70 15.71
CA ASN A 462 -8.62 -22.24 16.74
C ASN A 462 -7.14 -22.63 16.44
N GLY A 463 -6.76 -22.62 15.16
CA GLY A 463 -5.41 -22.98 14.70
C GLY A 463 -5.09 -24.49 14.70
N ARG A 464 -6.09 -25.38 14.79
CA ARG A 464 -5.90 -26.83 14.91
C ARG A 464 -6.83 -27.61 14.00
N PHE A 465 -6.35 -28.75 13.49
CA PHE A 465 -7.15 -29.74 12.77
C PHE A 465 -7.81 -30.74 13.72
N GLY A 466 -9.03 -31.15 13.39
CA GLY A 466 -9.74 -32.25 14.04
C GLY A 466 -9.24 -33.63 13.62
N THR A 467 -10.18 -34.57 13.46
CA THR A 467 -9.89 -35.92 12.93
C THR A 467 -10.46 -36.02 11.52
N PRO A 468 -9.69 -36.52 10.53
CA PRO A 468 -10.19 -36.77 9.18
C PRO A 468 -11.38 -37.73 9.19
N GLN A 469 -12.37 -37.47 8.34
CA GLN A 469 -13.56 -38.29 8.18
C GLN A 469 -13.80 -38.56 6.68
N LYS A 470 -13.96 -39.83 6.32
CA LYS A 470 -14.39 -40.21 4.97
C LYS A 470 -15.87 -39.89 4.81
N LEU A 471 -16.21 -39.15 3.76
CA LEU A 471 -17.59 -38.78 3.46
C LEU A 471 -18.28 -39.86 2.62
N PHE A 472 -17.65 -40.28 1.52
CA PHE A 472 -18.14 -41.31 0.60
C PHE A 472 -17.04 -41.74 -0.39
N ASP A 473 -17.32 -42.79 -1.16
CA ASP A 473 -16.51 -43.25 -2.30
C ASP A 473 -16.69 -42.34 -3.53
N GLY A 474 -15.70 -42.34 -4.43
CA GLY A 474 -15.59 -41.38 -5.53
C GLY A 474 -14.81 -40.12 -5.15
N ALA A 475 -14.05 -39.57 -6.10
CA ALA A 475 -13.29 -38.33 -5.94
C ALA A 475 -14.11 -37.10 -6.41
N TYR A 476 -15.05 -36.64 -5.58
CA TYR A 476 -15.92 -35.50 -5.90
C TYR A 476 -15.28 -34.15 -5.55
N HIS A 477 -14.31 -33.73 -6.37
CA HIS A 477 -13.52 -32.51 -6.16
C HIS A 477 -14.13 -31.22 -6.72
N GLY A 478 -15.25 -31.28 -7.46
CA GLY A 478 -15.94 -30.10 -7.99
C GLY A 478 -16.86 -29.39 -6.97
N GLY A 479 -16.92 -29.89 -5.74
CA GLY A 479 -17.66 -29.30 -4.63
C GLY A 479 -18.82 -30.16 -4.12
N ILE A 480 -19.33 -29.76 -2.95
CA ILE A 480 -20.46 -30.40 -2.25
C ILE A 480 -21.44 -29.31 -1.82
N SER A 481 -22.74 -29.44 -2.10
CA SER A 481 -23.75 -28.43 -1.76
C SER A 481 -23.84 -28.21 -0.26
N ASP A 482 -24.23 -27.00 0.17
CA ASP A 482 -24.31 -26.64 1.60
C ASP A 482 -25.30 -27.54 2.37
N ASP A 483 -26.43 -27.88 1.75
CA ASP A 483 -27.43 -28.81 2.31
C ASP A 483 -27.03 -30.29 2.21
N TYR A 484 -25.82 -30.59 1.73
CA TYR A 484 -25.22 -31.92 1.70
C TYR A 484 -26.04 -32.97 0.92
N LYS A 485 -26.61 -32.54 -0.23
CA LYS A 485 -27.44 -33.36 -1.13
C LYS A 485 -26.88 -33.53 -2.55
N LEU A 486 -25.94 -32.69 -2.99
CA LEU A 486 -25.27 -32.81 -4.28
C LEU A 486 -23.75 -32.75 -4.09
N ALA A 487 -23.01 -33.60 -4.79
CA ALA A 487 -21.56 -33.46 -4.97
C ALA A 487 -21.19 -33.72 -6.44
N VAL A 488 -20.19 -33.02 -6.98
CA VAL A 488 -19.84 -33.10 -8.41
C VAL A 488 -18.33 -33.18 -8.67
N THR A 489 -17.95 -33.59 -9.88
CA THR A 489 -16.57 -33.66 -10.39
C THR A 489 -16.61 -33.76 -11.91
N GLY A 490 -15.57 -33.28 -12.58
CA GLY A 490 -15.31 -33.61 -13.98
C GLY A 490 -13.83 -33.58 -14.28
N ALA A 491 -13.23 -34.76 -14.25
CA ALA A 491 -11.89 -35.02 -14.78
C ALA A 491 -12.04 -36.03 -15.93
N ARG A 492 -12.66 -35.58 -17.03
CA ARG A 492 -13.16 -36.29 -18.24
C ARG A 492 -14.67 -36.51 -18.31
N LEU A 493 -15.36 -36.94 -17.26
CA LEU A 493 -16.82 -37.11 -17.23
C LEU A 493 -17.44 -36.23 -16.16
N LEU A 494 -18.48 -35.47 -16.50
CA LEU A 494 -19.28 -34.76 -15.49
C LEU A 494 -20.08 -35.78 -14.66
N ARG A 495 -19.58 -36.09 -13.45
CA ARG A 495 -20.23 -37.01 -12.52
C ARG A 495 -20.89 -36.24 -11.39
N ALA A 496 -22.06 -36.71 -10.97
CA ALA A 496 -22.80 -36.17 -9.85
C ALA A 496 -23.25 -37.27 -8.88
N ARG A 497 -23.13 -36.99 -7.59
CA ARG A 497 -23.69 -37.79 -6.49
C ARG A 497 -24.92 -37.06 -5.95
N VAL A 498 -26.10 -37.66 -6.10
CA VAL A 498 -27.40 -37.02 -5.81
C VAL A 498 -28.12 -37.76 -4.70
N ALA A 499 -28.39 -37.08 -3.59
CA ALA A 499 -29.13 -37.62 -2.46
C ALA A 499 -30.62 -37.86 -2.81
N PRO A 500 -31.25 -38.93 -2.28
CA PRO A 500 -32.68 -39.12 -2.41
C PRO A 500 -33.46 -38.07 -1.62
N ALA A 501 -34.75 -37.91 -1.92
CA ALA A 501 -35.64 -37.01 -1.17
C ALA A 501 -35.64 -37.35 0.33
N GLY A 502 -35.36 -36.35 1.18
CA GLY A 502 -35.21 -36.52 2.64
C GLY A 502 -33.92 -37.21 3.10
N GLY A 503 -33.01 -37.57 2.20
CA GLY A 503 -31.72 -38.19 2.52
C GLY A 503 -30.51 -37.26 2.39
N THR A 504 -29.33 -37.83 2.56
CA THR A 504 -28.02 -37.18 2.46
C THR A 504 -27.11 -37.91 1.47
N LEU A 505 -25.94 -37.33 1.16
CA LEU A 505 -24.93 -37.93 0.28
C LEU A 505 -24.39 -39.30 0.71
N ALA A 506 -24.61 -39.73 1.97
CA ALA A 506 -24.27 -41.08 2.41
C ALA A 506 -25.01 -42.16 1.59
N ASN A 507 -26.31 -41.94 1.31
CA ASN A 507 -27.20 -42.87 0.62
C ASN A 507 -27.54 -42.42 -0.81
N ALA A 508 -26.71 -41.57 -1.40
CA ALA A 508 -26.94 -40.99 -2.72
C ALA A 508 -26.68 -41.96 -3.89
N ARG A 509 -27.31 -41.68 -5.04
CA ARG A 509 -26.97 -42.32 -6.31
C ARG A 509 -25.83 -41.57 -7.00
N ASP A 510 -24.88 -42.30 -7.58
CA ASP A 510 -23.92 -41.75 -8.53
C ASP A 510 -24.54 -41.74 -9.94
N THR A 511 -24.27 -40.70 -10.73
CA THR A 511 -24.77 -40.55 -12.10
C THR A 511 -23.77 -39.76 -12.96
N VAL A 512 -23.90 -39.89 -14.28
CA VAL A 512 -23.11 -39.14 -15.27
C VAL A 512 -24.06 -38.19 -16.00
N TRP A 513 -23.70 -36.93 -16.06
CA TRP A 513 -24.43 -35.85 -16.73
C TRP A 513 -23.80 -35.54 -18.10
N TYR A 514 -24.33 -34.51 -18.78
CA TYR A 514 -23.79 -34.03 -20.07
C TYR A 514 -23.62 -35.14 -21.13
N ASN A 515 -24.56 -36.10 -21.16
CA ASN A 515 -24.56 -37.27 -22.05
C ASN A 515 -23.29 -38.15 -22.02
N GLY A 516 -22.41 -38.00 -21.02
CA GLY A 516 -21.11 -38.66 -20.98
C GLY A 516 -20.09 -38.12 -21.97
N GLU A 517 -20.32 -36.93 -22.56
CA GLU A 517 -19.33 -36.19 -23.33
C GLU A 517 -18.24 -35.60 -22.40
N GLN A 518 -17.12 -35.16 -22.98
CA GLN A 518 -15.96 -34.77 -22.18
C GLN A 518 -16.19 -33.42 -21.48
N ALA A 519 -16.03 -33.42 -20.16
CA ALA A 519 -16.14 -32.24 -19.31
C ALA A 519 -14.97 -32.14 -18.32
N CYS A 520 -14.49 -30.91 -18.10
CA CYS A 520 -13.38 -30.55 -17.22
C CYS A 520 -13.72 -29.30 -16.38
N ASN A 521 -12.87 -28.96 -15.39
CA ASN A 521 -12.94 -27.72 -14.59
C ASN A 521 -14.32 -27.50 -13.96
N VAL A 522 -14.83 -28.55 -13.30
CA VAL A 522 -16.19 -28.56 -12.74
C VAL A 522 -16.22 -27.85 -11.39
N SER A 523 -17.05 -26.80 -11.29
CA SER A 523 -17.24 -26.03 -10.07
C SER A 523 -18.73 -25.94 -9.69
N LEU A 524 -19.04 -26.18 -8.42
CA LEU A 524 -20.39 -26.11 -7.83
C LEU A 524 -20.59 -24.76 -7.13
N ALA A 525 -21.70 -24.09 -7.43
CA ALA A 525 -22.05 -22.81 -6.82
C ALA A 525 -22.23 -22.89 -5.28
N THR A 526 -21.65 -21.91 -4.57
CA THR A 526 -21.73 -21.76 -3.09
C THR A 526 -22.83 -20.78 -2.63
N ASP A 527 -23.81 -20.54 -3.52
CA ASP A 527 -24.94 -19.62 -3.36
C ASP A 527 -26.25 -20.32 -2.94
N GLY A 528 -26.20 -21.64 -2.72
CA GLY A 528 -27.37 -22.49 -2.45
C GLY A 528 -28.18 -22.92 -3.70
N SER A 529 -27.92 -22.36 -4.89
CA SER A 529 -28.60 -22.71 -6.15
C SER A 529 -28.26 -24.11 -6.65
N LYS A 530 -27.08 -24.62 -6.28
CA LYS A 530 -26.50 -25.89 -6.74
C LYS A 530 -26.31 -25.97 -8.26
N ARG A 531 -26.18 -24.83 -8.92
CA ARG A 531 -25.76 -24.75 -10.33
C ARG A 531 -24.31 -25.21 -10.45
N VAL A 532 -23.98 -25.83 -11.58
CA VAL A 532 -22.67 -26.44 -11.83
C VAL A 532 -22.11 -25.83 -13.10
N ALA A 533 -20.98 -25.14 -12.98
CA ALA A 533 -20.22 -24.61 -14.11
C ALA A 533 -19.16 -25.64 -14.53
N PHE A 534 -18.90 -25.75 -15.83
CA PHE A 534 -17.88 -26.64 -16.40
C PHE A 534 -17.49 -26.22 -17.83
N LEU A 535 -16.37 -26.76 -18.30
CA LEU A 535 -15.85 -26.55 -19.65
C LEU A 535 -15.92 -27.85 -20.47
N ASP A 536 -16.14 -27.73 -21.77
CA ASP A 536 -16.30 -28.86 -22.69
C ASP A 536 -15.50 -28.69 -24.01
N PHE A 537 -15.47 -29.74 -24.82
CA PHE A 537 -14.55 -29.89 -25.96
C PHE A 537 -15.23 -29.60 -27.31
N GLY A 538 -16.18 -28.66 -27.37
CA GLY A 538 -16.97 -28.40 -28.58
C GLY A 538 -17.89 -29.56 -28.93
N GLY A 539 -18.43 -30.24 -27.91
CA GLY A 539 -19.20 -31.47 -28.04
C GLY A 539 -20.55 -31.30 -28.74
N LYS A 540 -21.17 -32.41 -29.15
CA LYS A 540 -22.49 -32.37 -29.79
C LYS A 540 -23.54 -31.82 -28.82
N THR A 541 -23.51 -32.25 -27.56
CA THR A 541 -24.47 -31.81 -26.55
C THR A 541 -24.43 -30.30 -26.32
N GLY A 542 -23.24 -29.70 -26.32
CA GLY A 542 -23.03 -28.26 -26.17
C GLY A 542 -23.39 -27.49 -27.45
N ALA A 543 -22.92 -27.95 -28.61
CA ALA A 543 -23.25 -27.32 -29.89
C ALA A 543 -24.76 -27.34 -30.20
N ASP A 544 -25.46 -28.43 -29.88
CA ASP A 544 -26.93 -28.52 -30.00
C ASP A 544 -27.65 -27.58 -29.02
N PHE A 545 -27.07 -27.30 -27.85
CA PHE A 545 -27.64 -26.39 -26.83
C PHE A 545 -27.44 -24.91 -27.19
N VAL A 546 -26.26 -24.54 -27.69
CA VAL A 546 -25.94 -23.16 -28.11
C VAL A 546 -26.56 -22.84 -29.49
N GLY A 547 -26.71 -23.84 -30.35
CA GLY A 547 -27.22 -23.70 -31.72
C GLY A 547 -26.15 -23.46 -32.79
N GLU A 548 -24.87 -23.47 -32.40
CA GLU A 548 -23.72 -23.30 -33.30
C GLU A 548 -22.53 -24.16 -32.82
N SER A 549 -21.60 -24.47 -33.73
CA SER A 549 -20.36 -25.18 -33.39
C SER A 549 -19.31 -24.20 -32.86
N TYR A 550 -18.51 -24.67 -31.90
CA TYR A 550 -17.43 -23.91 -31.24
C TYR A 550 -16.28 -24.85 -30.86
N GLY A 551 -15.11 -24.29 -30.57
CA GLY A 551 -13.87 -25.00 -30.23
C GLY A 551 -13.76 -25.43 -28.76
N THR A 552 -12.64 -26.07 -28.42
CA THR A 552 -12.37 -26.53 -27.04
C THR A 552 -12.40 -25.36 -26.06
N HIS A 553 -13.21 -25.49 -25.00
CA HIS A 553 -13.39 -24.52 -23.92
C HIS A 553 -13.80 -23.09 -24.38
N GLU A 554 -14.27 -22.90 -25.62
CA GLU A 554 -14.81 -21.60 -26.09
C GLU A 554 -16.18 -21.27 -25.46
N ARG A 555 -16.78 -22.22 -24.71
CA ARG A 555 -17.99 -22.02 -23.91
C ARG A 555 -17.78 -22.43 -22.47
N LEU A 556 -18.20 -21.55 -21.57
CA LEU A 556 -18.46 -21.90 -20.17
C LEU A 556 -19.93 -22.33 -20.08
N LEU A 557 -20.15 -23.60 -19.73
CA LEU A 557 -21.47 -24.21 -19.65
C LEU A 557 -21.95 -24.28 -18.20
N ILE A 558 -23.25 -24.06 -17.99
CA ILE A 558 -23.88 -24.14 -16.67
C ILE A 558 -25.06 -25.13 -16.73
N ALA A 559 -25.04 -26.11 -15.83
CA ALA A 559 -26.14 -27.02 -15.57
C ALA A 559 -26.86 -26.71 -14.25
N ASP A 560 -28.15 -27.03 -14.19
CA ASP A 560 -28.94 -26.99 -12.95
C ASP A 560 -28.61 -28.17 -12.01
N SER A 561 -29.24 -28.18 -10.83
CA SER A 561 -29.08 -29.23 -9.82
C SER A 561 -29.49 -30.65 -10.26
N THR A 562 -30.08 -30.81 -11.44
CA THR A 562 -30.48 -32.09 -12.04
C THR A 562 -29.53 -32.56 -13.15
N GLY A 563 -28.61 -31.69 -13.60
CA GLY A 563 -27.68 -31.95 -14.70
C GLY A 563 -28.16 -31.47 -16.07
N LYS A 564 -29.27 -30.71 -16.12
CA LYS A 564 -29.77 -30.12 -17.37
C LYS A 564 -29.03 -28.81 -17.64
N LEU A 565 -28.56 -28.62 -18.87
CA LEU A 565 -28.00 -27.33 -19.32
C LEU A 565 -29.05 -26.21 -19.21
N ILE A 566 -28.62 -25.08 -18.65
CA ILE A 566 -29.43 -23.86 -18.48
C ILE A 566 -28.76 -22.60 -19.05
N LYS A 567 -27.42 -22.55 -19.16
CA LYS A 567 -26.72 -21.39 -19.71
C LYS A 567 -25.41 -21.78 -20.38
N ALA A 568 -24.98 -20.95 -21.33
CA ALA A 568 -23.68 -21.03 -22.00
C ALA A 568 -23.16 -19.60 -22.22
N ILE A 569 -21.91 -19.34 -21.88
CA ILE A 569 -21.26 -18.02 -22.03
C ILE A 569 -20.04 -18.21 -22.94
N ALA A 570 -19.88 -17.34 -23.93
CA ALA A 570 -18.77 -17.40 -24.88
C ALA A 570 -17.48 -16.83 -24.26
N ALA A 571 -16.34 -17.44 -24.58
CA ALA A 571 -15.04 -16.82 -24.32
C ALA A 571 -14.83 -15.60 -25.25
N PRO A 572 -13.98 -14.62 -24.87
CA PRO A 572 -13.61 -13.53 -25.76
C PRO A 572 -12.95 -14.05 -27.04
N VAL A 573 -13.13 -13.32 -28.16
CA VAL A 573 -12.61 -13.74 -29.47
C VAL A 573 -11.09 -13.94 -29.41
N GLY A 574 -10.63 -15.13 -29.79
CA GLY A 574 -9.20 -15.53 -29.75
C GLY A 574 -8.76 -16.21 -28.45
N TYR A 575 -9.68 -16.44 -27.51
CA TYR A 575 -9.43 -17.09 -26.23
C TYR A 575 -10.35 -18.28 -25.98
N SER A 576 -9.90 -19.18 -25.12
CA SER A 576 -10.69 -20.23 -24.47
C SER A 576 -10.66 -20.01 -22.95
N PHE A 577 -11.67 -20.50 -22.23
CA PHE A 577 -11.63 -20.53 -20.76
C PHE A 577 -10.74 -21.68 -20.25
N ASP A 578 -10.19 -21.51 -19.05
CA ASP A 578 -9.69 -22.61 -18.21
C ASP A 578 -9.88 -22.27 -16.72
N HIS A 579 -9.70 -23.26 -15.84
CA HIS A 579 -9.68 -23.11 -14.39
C HIS A 579 -10.88 -22.34 -13.79
N ALA A 580 -12.09 -22.56 -14.33
CA ALA A 580 -13.29 -21.83 -13.93
C ALA A 580 -13.82 -22.25 -12.53
N GLU A 581 -14.04 -21.29 -11.65
CA GLU A 581 -14.51 -21.47 -10.27
C GLU A 581 -15.58 -20.45 -9.87
N TRP A 582 -16.67 -20.90 -9.23
CA TRP A 582 -17.69 -19.98 -8.71
C TRP A 582 -17.11 -19.07 -7.61
N ALA A 583 -17.48 -17.78 -7.66
CA ALA A 583 -17.03 -16.82 -6.67
C ALA A 583 -17.53 -17.18 -5.26
N LEU A 584 -16.60 -17.24 -4.31
CA LEU A 584 -16.88 -17.67 -2.94
C LEU A 584 -17.64 -16.59 -2.17
N ASN A 585 -18.57 -17.01 -1.32
CA ASN A 585 -19.39 -16.15 -0.46
C ASN A 585 -20.32 -15.16 -1.20
N TYR A 586 -20.40 -15.20 -2.54
CA TYR A 586 -21.32 -14.38 -3.32
C TYR A 586 -22.67 -15.08 -3.51
N VAL A 587 -23.75 -14.29 -3.47
CA VAL A 587 -25.11 -14.71 -3.82
C VAL A 587 -25.66 -13.55 -4.64
N SER A 588 -26.08 -13.81 -5.88
CA SER A 588 -26.63 -12.75 -6.73
C SER A 588 -28.06 -12.40 -6.29
N PRO A 589 -28.47 -11.12 -6.37
CA PRO A 589 -29.88 -10.75 -6.20
C PRO A 589 -30.77 -11.28 -7.34
N ASP A 590 -30.19 -11.60 -8.50
CA ASP A 590 -30.85 -12.31 -9.60
C ASP A 590 -30.69 -13.84 -9.40
N PRO A 591 -31.80 -14.61 -9.29
CA PRO A 591 -31.74 -16.07 -9.20
C PRO A 591 -31.00 -16.77 -10.35
N ASP A 592 -30.99 -16.17 -11.55
CA ASP A 592 -30.28 -16.67 -12.73
C ASP A 592 -28.90 -15.99 -12.91
N GLY A 593 -28.57 -14.99 -12.09
CA GLY A 593 -27.29 -14.28 -12.05
C GLY A 593 -26.22 -15.00 -11.23
N GLY A 594 -25.04 -14.41 -11.08
CA GLY A 594 -23.90 -15.07 -10.42
C GLY A 594 -22.55 -14.56 -10.93
N LEU A 595 -21.47 -14.97 -10.28
CA LEU A 595 -20.11 -14.62 -10.65
C LEU A 595 -19.21 -15.87 -10.65
N ILE A 596 -18.40 -16.01 -11.70
CA ILE A 596 -17.41 -17.08 -11.86
C ILE A 596 -16.08 -16.43 -12.20
N VAL A 597 -15.00 -16.85 -11.53
CA VAL A 597 -13.63 -16.47 -11.92
C VAL A 597 -13.07 -17.56 -12.84
N ALA A 598 -12.33 -17.17 -13.87
CA ALA A 598 -11.70 -18.09 -14.81
C ALA A 598 -10.38 -17.54 -15.35
N THR A 599 -9.53 -18.43 -15.85
CA THR A 599 -8.36 -18.07 -16.66
C THR A 599 -8.79 -17.97 -18.14
N LEU A 600 -8.14 -17.09 -18.92
CA LEU A 600 -8.22 -17.09 -20.37
C LEU A 600 -6.91 -17.57 -21.01
N THR A 601 -7.04 -18.59 -21.84
CA THR A 601 -5.95 -19.22 -22.59
C THR A 601 -5.99 -18.73 -24.04
N ASN A 602 -4.89 -18.17 -24.54
CA ASN A 602 -4.82 -17.67 -25.91
C ASN A 602 -4.59 -18.80 -26.95
N ALA A 603 -4.62 -18.46 -28.23
CA ALA A 603 -4.44 -19.42 -29.33
C ALA A 603 -3.10 -20.21 -29.34
N ASN A 604 -2.09 -19.77 -28.57
CA ASN A 604 -0.81 -20.49 -28.40
C ASN A 604 -0.81 -21.41 -27.16
N GLY A 605 -1.88 -21.42 -26.36
CA GLY A 605 -1.98 -22.20 -25.12
C GLY A 605 -1.50 -21.49 -23.86
N ALA A 606 -1.18 -20.18 -23.91
CA ALA A 606 -0.68 -19.45 -22.76
C ALA A 606 -1.80 -18.78 -21.94
N HIS A 607 -1.72 -18.89 -20.62
CA HIS A 607 -2.75 -18.49 -19.65
C HIS A 607 -2.64 -17.02 -19.24
N THR A 608 -2.80 -16.14 -20.23
CA THR A 608 -2.40 -14.73 -20.11
C THR A 608 -3.25 -13.84 -19.20
N LYS A 609 -4.48 -14.24 -18.84
CA LYS A 609 -5.41 -13.42 -18.05
C LYS A 609 -6.20 -14.23 -17.04
N VAL A 610 -6.58 -13.60 -15.93
CA VAL A 610 -7.69 -14.05 -15.07
C VAL A 610 -8.82 -13.03 -15.21
N VAL A 611 -10.05 -13.52 -15.35
CA VAL A 611 -11.24 -12.73 -15.60
C VAL A 611 -12.39 -13.09 -14.66
N LEU A 612 -13.30 -12.15 -14.45
CA LEU A 612 -14.58 -12.35 -13.78
C LEU A 612 -15.69 -12.39 -14.83
N VAL A 613 -16.42 -13.50 -14.88
CA VAL A 613 -17.56 -13.72 -15.77
C VAL A 613 -18.85 -13.47 -14.99
N ASN A 614 -19.64 -12.51 -15.43
CA ASN A 614 -20.99 -12.27 -14.92
C ASN A 614 -21.96 -13.28 -15.56
N VAL A 615 -22.52 -14.14 -14.73
CA VAL A 615 -23.45 -15.18 -15.18
C VAL A 615 -24.77 -14.59 -15.65
N GLY A 616 -25.19 -13.43 -15.15
CA GLY A 616 -26.46 -12.78 -15.50
C GLY A 616 -26.51 -12.35 -16.97
N ASP A 617 -25.60 -11.48 -17.38
CA ASP A 617 -25.56 -10.85 -18.71
C ASP A 617 -24.47 -11.41 -19.65
N GLY A 618 -23.53 -12.21 -19.15
CA GLY A 618 -22.40 -12.74 -19.91
C GLY A 618 -21.23 -11.77 -20.09
N SER A 619 -21.22 -10.62 -19.38
CA SER A 619 -20.10 -9.69 -19.40
C SER A 619 -18.85 -10.27 -18.74
N ILE A 620 -17.67 -9.83 -19.20
CA ILE A 620 -16.37 -10.33 -18.76
C ILE A 620 -15.51 -9.13 -18.37
N LEU A 621 -14.97 -9.16 -17.16
CA LEU A 621 -14.07 -8.15 -16.59
C LEU A 621 -12.67 -8.75 -16.40
N ASP A 622 -11.66 -8.17 -17.03
CA ASP A 622 -10.26 -8.53 -16.79
C ASP A 622 -9.84 -8.16 -15.36
N LEU A 623 -9.35 -9.14 -14.59
CA LEU A 623 -8.91 -8.94 -13.21
C LEU A 623 -7.40 -8.74 -13.11
N VAL A 624 -6.61 -9.61 -13.75
CA VAL A 624 -5.15 -9.55 -13.85
C VAL A 624 -4.67 -10.09 -15.21
N GLU A 625 -3.55 -9.56 -15.71
CA GLU A 625 -2.84 -10.00 -16.92
C GLU A 625 -1.39 -10.42 -16.55
N GLY A 626 -0.81 -11.38 -17.26
CA GLY A 626 0.54 -11.90 -17.04
C GLY A 626 0.89 -13.02 -18.03
N ASP A 627 1.95 -13.80 -17.76
CA ASP A 627 2.38 -14.87 -18.68
C ASP A 627 1.56 -16.17 -18.52
N GLU A 628 1.56 -16.74 -17.31
CA GLU A 628 0.90 -18.02 -16.99
C GLU A 628 0.16 -17.95 -15.65
N LEU A 629 -1.13 -17.62 -15.70
CA LEU A 629 -1.99 -17.40 -14.53
C LEU A 629 -3.01 -18.53 -14.35
N TRP A 630 -2.76 -19.43 -13.40
CA TRP A 630 -3.49 -20.70 -13.26
C TRP A 630 -4.34 -20.75 -11.99
N HIS A 631 -5.37 -21.61 -11.98
CA HIS A 631 -6.17 -21.94 -10.79
C HIS A 631 -6.61 -20.72 -9.93
N PRO A 632 -7.40 -19.78 -10.47
CA PRO A 632 -7.89 -18.64 -9.70
C PRO A 632 -9.02 -19.04 -8.74
N SER A 633 -9.06 -18.39 -7.59
CA SER A 633 -10.14 -18.44 -6.60
C SER A 633 -10.40 -17.01 -6.11
N ILE A 634 -11.67 -16.59 -6.10
CA ILE A 634 -12.06 -15.25 -5.68
C ILE A 634 -13.07 -15.32 -4.54
N TRP A 635 -12.87 -14.49 -3.52
CA TRP A 635 -13.67 -14.44 -2.30
C TRP A 635 -14.08 -13.01 -2.00
N ARG A 636 -15.32 -12.85 -1.50
CA ARG A 636 -15.79 -11.58 -0.94
C ARG A 636 -16.22 -11.71 0.53
N LYS A 637 -16.00 -10.68 1.34
CA LYS A 637 -16.49 -10.63 2.72
C LYS A 637 -18.02 -10.53 2.70
N LYS A 638 -18.71 -11.40 3.44
CA LYS A 638 -20.12 -11.19 3.78
C LYS A 638 -20.20 -10.05 4.80
N ILE A 639 -20.66 -8.88 4.38
CA ILE A 639 -21.04 -7.78 5.28
C ILE A 639 -22.57 -7.72 5.29
N TYR A 640 -23.14 -7.79 6.48
CA TYR A 640 -24.56 -7.53 6.67
C TYR A 640 -24.73 -6.04 6.94
N VAL A 641 -25.22 -5.33 5.92
CA VAL A 641 -25.75 -3.98 6.08
C VAL A 641 -27.24 -4.13 6.39
N PRO A 642 -27.76 -3.60 7.51
CA PRO A 642 -29.18 -3.60 7.78
C PRO A 642 -29.94 -2.86 6.67
N GLU A 643 -31.07 -3.40 6.21
CA GLU A 643 -31.98 -2.66 5.32
C GLU A 643 -32.57 -1.47 6.10
N THR A 644 -32.08 -0.26 5.82
CA THR A 644 -32.61 0.97 6.42
C THR A 644 -32.87 2.01 5.33
N ASP A 645 -34.06 2.62 5.35
CA ASP A 645 -34.40 3.76 4.49
C ASP A 645 -33.65 5.06 4.87
N LYS A 646 -32.69 4.99 5.82
CA LYS A 646 -32.07 6.15 6.47
C LYS A 646 -30.64 6.45 6.01
N LEU A 647 -29.98 5.51 5.34
CA LEU A 647 -28.57 5.62 4.97
C LEU A 647 -28.39 5.33 3.48
N ASP A 648 -27.73 6.26 2.80
CA ASP A 648 -27.35 6.15 1.39
C ASP A 648 -26.06 5.30 1.26
N PRO A 649 -26.06 4.19 0.50
CA PRO A 649 -24.92 3.27 0.42
C PRO A 649 -23.69 3.82 -0.31
N ASP A 650 -23.84 4.89 -1.09
CA ASP A 650 -22.75 5.55 -1.82
C ASP A 650 -22.19 6.76 -1.06
N SER A 651 -22.89 7.21 -0.01
CA SER A 651 -22.47 8.35 0.81
C SER A 651 -22.15 7.98 2.26
N ALA A 652 -23.04 7.28 2.97
CA ALA A 652 -22.89 6.99 4.39
C ALA A 652 -21.63 6.14 4.66
N GLY A 653 -20.78 6.57 5.60
CA GLY A 653 -19.57 5.82 5.97
C GLY A 653 -18.42 5.88 4.96
N VAL A 654 -18.56 6.61 3.84
CA VAL A 654 -17.56 6.66 2.76
C VAL A 654 -16.56 7.80 3.01
N TYR A 655 -15.55 7.52 3.84
CA TYR A 655 -14.52 8.47 4.29
C TYR A 655 -13.17 8.36 3.56
N LEU A 656 -13.09 7.54 2.49
CA LEU A 656 -11.86 7.27 1.74
C LEU A 656 -12.18 6.97 0.27
N ARG A 657 -11.25 7.28 -0.63
CA ARG A 657 -11.31 6.93 -2.07
C ARG A 657 -10.21 5.93 -2.44
N PRO A 658 -10.34 5.20 -3.56
CA PRO A 658 -9.28 4.35 -4.08
C PRO A 658 -7.97 5.14 -4.31
N SER A 659 -6.85 4.58 -3.84
CA SER A 659 -5.49 5.14 -4.05
C SER A 659 -5.24 6.55 -3.48
N ASP A 660 -6.04 6.97 -2.49
CA ASP A 660 -5.92 8.29 -1.85
C ASP A 660 -4.68 8.39 -0.93
N LYS A 661 -4.39 9.60 -0.41
CA LYS A 661 -3.21 9.90 0.41
C LYS A 661 -3.29 9.29 1.82
N TRP A 662 -2.14 9.12 2.48
CA TRP A 662 -2.02 8.39 3.75
C TRP A 662 -2.81 9.04 4.90
N GLU A 663 -2.88 10.36 4.89
CA GLU A 663 -3.64 11.22 5.80
C GLU A 663 -5.14 10.85 5.79
N SER A 664 -5.69 10.64 4.59
CA SER A 664 -7.07 10.20 4.36
C SER A 664 -7.31 8.78 4.89
N VAL A 665 -6.34 7.88 4.70
CA VAL A 665 -6.38 6.50 5.23
C VAL A 665 -6.44 6.52 6.76
N ILE A 666 -5.60 7.34 7.40
CA ILE A 666 -5.63 7.54 8.86
C ILE A 666 -7.02 8.00 9.31
N MET A 667 -7.56 9.06 8.69
CA MET A 667 -8.86 9.63 9.05
C MET A 667 -10.02 8.65 8.86
N ARG A 668 -10.03 7.83 7.79
CA ARG A 668 -11.03 6.76 7.61
C ARG A 668 -11.01 5.74 8.75
N TYR A 669 -9.83 5.34 9.23
CA TYR A 669 -9.74 4.46 10.41
C TYR A 669 -10.11 5.17 11.72
N LYS A 670 -9.89 6.48 11.84
CA LYS A 670 -10.41 7.26 12.98
C LYS A 670 -11.93 7.28 13.00
N MET A 671 -12.59 7.46 11.86
CA MET A 671 -14.04 7.39 11.77
C MET A 671 -14.58 6.00 12.10
N GLU A 672 -13.97 4.91 11.62
CA GLU A 672 -14.40 3.56 12.03
C GLU A 672 -14.25 3.35 13.54
N LEU A 673 -13.13 3.76 14.15
CA LEU A 673 -12.92 3.68 15.60
C LEU A 673 -13.95 4.49 16.39
N LEU A 674 -14.38 5.64 15.86
CA LEU A 674 -15.41 6.47 16.46
C LEU A 674 -16.75 5.75 16.49
N TRP A 675 -17.24 5.27 15.34
CA TRP A 675 -18.52 4.56 15.25
C TRP A 675 -18.51 3.24 16.03
N LYS A 676 -17.39 2.52 16.03
CA LYS A 676 -17.19 1.22 16.69
C LYS A 676 -17.12 1.32 18.22
N TYR A 677 -16.61 2.42 18.76
CA TYR A 677 -16.36 2.57 20.20
C TYR A 677 -17.13 3.71 20.89
N ARG A 678 -18.00 4.45 20.18
CA ARG A 678 -18.86 5.52 20.74
C ARG A 678 -19.51 5.19 22.10
N ASP A 679 -20.04 3.97 22.24
CA ASP A 679 -20.80 3.54 23.42
C ASP A 679 -19.87 3.05 24.56
N SER A 680 -18.60 2.75 24.26
CA SER A 680 -17.63 2.17 25.21
C SER A 680 -16.56 3.15 25.67
N ALA A 681 -16.17 4.11 24.84
CA ALA A 681 -15.05 5.02 25.11
C ALA A 681 -15.33 5.96 26.29
N ASN A 682 -14.34 6.08 27.18
CA ASN A 682 -14.38 7.04 28.29
C ASN A 682 -13.09 7.88 28.45
N VAL A 683 -12.07 7.58 27.65
CA VAL A 683 -10.89 8.43 27.40
C VAL A 683 -10.74 8.59 25.88
N VAL A 684 -10.60 9.82 25.40
CA VAL A 684 -10.16 10.10 24.02
C VAL A 684 -8.79 10.74 24.01
N ILE A 685 -7.97 10.37 23.03
CA ILE A 685 -6.68 11.02 22.76
C ILE A 685 -6.76 11.68 21.39
N LEU A 686 -6.41 12.96 21.29
CA LEU A 686 -6.50 13.80 20.10
C LEU A 686 -5.18 14.54 19.88
N GLY A 687 -4.94 14.98 18.65
CA GLY A 687 -3.76 15.74 18.28
C GLY A 687 -3.06 15.23 17.03
N SER A 688 -1.76 15.52 16.94
CA SER A 688 -0.90 15.23 15.79
C SER A 688 -0.50 13.75 15.64
N SER A 689 0.47 13.49 14.77
CA SER A 689 1.22 12.23 14.71
C SER A 689 1.87 11.86 16.05
N ARG A 690 2.22 12.81 16.91
CA ARG A 690 2.87 12.52 18.21
C ARG A 690 2.01 11.67 19.15
N PRO A 691 0.73 12.00 19.45
CA PRO A 691 -0.18 11.07 20.12
C PRO A 691 -0.50 9.82 19.28
N MET A 692 -0.59 9.93 17.96
CA MET A 692 -0.86 8.78 17.07
C MET A 692 0.18 7.65 17.23
N PHE A 693 1.44 8.00 17.41
CA PHE A 693 2.54 7.06 17.65
C PHE A 693 2.75 6.77 19.14
N GLY A 694 2.69 7.80 19.98
CA GLY A 694 3.19 7.80 21.35
C GLY A 694 2.22 7.41 22.46
N VAL A 695 0.92 7.22 22.21
CA VAL A 695 -0.04 6.77 23.25
C VAL A 695 -0.70 5.46 22.86
N THR A 696 -0.59 4.43 23.71
CA THR A 696 -1.15 3.07 23.50
C THR A 696 -2.42 2.85 24.32
N PRO A 697 -3.62 2.94 23.72
CA PRO A 697 -4.90 2.67 24.39
C PRO A 697 -4.96 1.36 25.19
N LEU A 698 -4.30 0.29 24.72
CA LEU A 698 -4.27 -1.00 25.43
C LEU A 698 -3.38 -0.99 26.68
N GLY A 699 -2.53 0.03 26.87
CA GLY A 699 -1.68 0.19 28.06
C GLY A 699 -2.40 0.80 29.28
N PHE A 700 -3.63 1.32 29.12
CA PHE A 700 -4.39 1.91 30.23
C PHE A 700 -4.99 0.85 31.18
N ASN A 701 -5.24 1.25 32.43
CA ASN A 701 -6.03 0.47 33.37
C ASN A 701 -7.42 0.12 32.78
N LYS A 702 -7.93 -1.09 33.03
CA LYS A 702 -9.20 -1.60 32.47
C LYS A 702 -10.43 -0.71 32.71
N LYS A 703 -10.42 0.20 33.70
CA LYS A 703 -11.50 1.19 33.91
C LYS A 703 -11.53 2.28 32.84
N PHE A 704 -10.42 2.53 32.16
CA PHE A 704 -10.24 3.53 31.13
C PHE A 704 -10.30 2.84 29.76
N PHE A 705 -11.45 2.95 29.08
CA PHE A 705 -11.57 2.52 27.70
C PHE A 705 -11.10 3.68 26.81
N ALA A 706 -9.80 3.68 26.53
CA ALA A 706 -9.17 4.66 25.67
C ALA A 706 -9.37 4.35 24.18
N VAL A 707 -9.49 5.41 23.37
CA VAL A 707 -9.43 5.38 21.89
C VAL A 707 -8.59 6.57 21.41
N ASN A 708 -7.69 6.33 20.45
CA ASN A 708 -6.70 7.31 19.98
C ASN A 708 -7.07 7.85 18.59
N PHE A 709 -7.51 9.10 18.56
CA PHE A 709 -7.87 9.89 17.38
C PHE A 709 -6.73 10.81 16.89
N GLY A 710 -5.53 10.73 17.48
CA GLY A 710 -4.36 11.47 16.99
C GLY A 710 -4.03 11.08 15.54
N GLN A 711 -3.81 12.08 14.67
CA GLN A 711 -3.75 11.92 13.22
C GLN A 711 -2.87 13.01 12.57
N THR A 712 -2.61 12.93 11.26
CA THR A 712 -1.84 13.95 10.53
C THR A 712 -2.51 14.21 9.16
N PRO A 713 -2.59 15.47 8.68
CA PRO A 713 -2.08 16.70 9.30
C PRO A 713 -2.97 17.14 10.47
N ASN A 714 -2.40 17.93 11.40
CA ASN A 714 -3.15 18.39 12.56
C ASN A 714 -2.75 19.79 13.01
N SER A 715 -3.72 20.44 13.65
CA SER A 715 -3.63 21.66 14.44
C SER A 715 -4.54 21.54 15.67
N ILE A 716 -4.41 22.46 16.62
CA ILE A 716 -5.33 22.53 17.77
C ILE A 716 -6.79 22.78 17.31
N TYR A 717 -6.99 23.49 16.19
CA TYR A 717 -8.29 23.73 15.57
C TYR A 717 -8.94 22.44 15.06
N MET A 718 -8.19 21.59 14.35
CA MET A 718 -8.66 20.26 13.93
C MET A 718 -9.07 19.40 15.13
N SER A 719 -8.33 19.48 16.24
CA SER A 719 -8.69 18.78 17.48
C SER A 719 -9.94 19.35 18.18
N ARG A 720 -10.16 20.67 18.11
CA ARG A 720 -11.38 21.36 18.59
C ARG A 720 -12.60 20.92 17.77
N ASP A 721 -12.49 20.90 16.45
CA ASP A 721 -13.64 20.66 15.57
C ASP A 721 -13.99 19.17 15.51
N TYR A 722 -13.01 18.26 15.63
CA TYR A 722 -13.32 16.84 15.78
C TYR A 722 -14.07 16.55 17.10
N LEU A 723 -13.74 17.29 18.17
CA LEU A 723 -14.47 17.19 19.43
C LEU A 723 -15.93 17.66 19.29
N ASP A 724 -16.14 18.80 18.66
CA ASP A 724 -17.46 19.43 18.52
C ASP A 724 -18.37 18.65 17.56
N HIS A 725 -17.92 18.40 16.33
CA HIS A 725 -18.71 17.71 15.31
C HIS A 725 -19.08 16.28 15.73
N TYR A 726 -18.15 15.52 16.32
CA TYR A 726 -18.36 14.09 16.53
C TYR A 726 -18.26 13.61 17.98
N ILE A 727 -17.15 13.88 18.68
CA ILE A 727 -16.87 13.20 19.95
C ILE A 727 -17.89 13.59 21.03
N PHE A 728 -18.23 14.88 21.18
CA PHE A 728 -19.20 15.34 22.17
C PHE A 728 -20.64 14.89 21.88
N ASN A 729 -20.97 14.65 20.61
CA ASN A 729 -22.28 14.16 20.19
C ASN A 729 -22.45 12.65 20.46
N HIS A 730 -21.40 11.86 20.22
CA HIS A 730 -21.50 10.39 20.19
C HIS A 730 -20.94 9.69 21.43
N MET A 731 -19.91 10.23 22.09
CA MET A 731 -19.21 9.55 23.19
C MET A 731 -19.82 9.86 24.57
N LYS A 732 -21.04 9.37 24.81
CA LYS A 732 -21.83 9.67 26.02
C LYS A 732 -21.21 9.22 27.35
N ASN A 733 -20.22 8.33 27.30
CA ASN A 733 -19.48 7.83 28.47
C ASN A 733 -18.14 8.56 28.73
N LEU A 734 -17.85 9.63 27.97
CA LEU A 734 -16.58 10.36 28.03
C LEU A 734 -16.34 11.01 29.40
N LYS A 735 -15.14 10.80 29.96
CA LYS A 735 -14.68 11.42 31.22
C LYS A 735 -13.39 12.20 31.07
N TYR A 736 -12.56 11.85 30.09
CA TYR A 736 -11.23 12.42 29.90
C TYR A 736 -10.91 12.69 28.44
N ILE A 737 -10.43 13.89 28.15
CA ILE A 737 -9.79 14.26 26.89
C ILE A 737 -8.30 14.40 27.15
N VAL A 738 -7.48 13.80 26.29
CA VAL A 738 -6.04 14.06 26.21
C VAL A 738 -5.81 14.72 24.86
N VAL A 739 -5.32 15.95 24.84
CA VAL A 739 -5.05 16.70 23.62
C VAL A 739 -3.56 17.01 23.57
N SER A 740 -2.87 16.69 22.46
CA SER A 740 -1.50 17.16 22.29
C SER A 740 -1.51 18.69 22.16
N LEU A 741 -0.57 19.34 22.84
CA LEU A 741 -0.46 20.79 22.74
C LEU A 741 0.35 21.20 21.53
N ASP A 742 1.43 20.46 21.19
CA ASP A 742 2.27 20.71 20.00
C ASP A 742 2.53 22.20 19.75
N ILE A 743 3.11 22.88 20.75
CA ILE A 743 3.26 24.34 20.76
C ILE A 743 4.20 24.87 19.66
N ASP A 744 4.96 23.99 19.02
CA ASP A 744 5.72 24.23 17.79
C ASP A 744 4.85 24.23 16.53
N PHE A 745 3.63 23.69 16.57
CA PHE A 745 2.64 23.78 15.48
C PHE A 745 1.77 25.05 15.58
N TRP A 746 1.93 25.90 16.60
CA TRP A 746 1.06 27.08 16.83
C TRP A 746 1.38 28.26 15.88
N HIS A 747 2.13 28.01 14.81
CA HIS A 747 2.25 28.87 13.63
C HIS A 747 1.14 28.58 12.58
N LYS A 748 0.36 27.51 12.74
CA LYS A 748 -0.73 27.14 11.82
C LYS A 748 -1.95 28.03 12.04
N VAL A 749 -2.70 28.27 10.97
CA VAL A 749 -3.95 29.05 10.98
C VAL A 749 -5.19 28.14 11.06
N ASP A 750 -6.34 28.74 11.35
CA ASP A 750 -7.65 28.07 11.32
C ASP A 750 -8.35 28.27 9.96
N GLY A 751 -9.40 27.49 9.69
CA GLY A 751 -10.20 27.60 8.47
C GLY A 751 -9.53 27.01 7.21
N PRO A 752 -9.98 27.43 6.00
CA PRO A 752 -9.65 26.75 4.74
C PRO A 752 -8.21 26.94 4.24
N TYR A 753 -7.42 27.80 4.88
CA TYR A 753 -6.01 28.03 4.56
C TYR A 753 -5.04 27.35 5.55
N GLY A 754 -5.55 26.55 6.49
CA GLY A 754 -4.77 25.84 7.50
C GLY A 754 -4.91 24.32 7.42
N ASP A 755 -4.22 23.62 8.32
CA ASP A 755 -4.16 22.13 8.37
C ASP A 755 -5.42 21.48 8.97
N ASN A 756 -6.58 22.12 8.86
CA ASN A 756 -7.83 21.62 9.43
C ASN A 756 -8.62 20.85 8.37
N PHE A 757 -8.57 19.52 8.46
CA PHE A 757 -9.22 18.60 7.51
C PHE A 757 -10.71 18.93 7.28
N PHE A 758 -11.43 19.40 8.31
CA PHE A 758 -12.84 19.81 8.23
C PHE A 758 -13.08 21.16 7.52
N TYR A 759 -12.04 21.80 6.99
CA TYR A 759 -12.17 22.95 6.08
C TYR A 759 -11.45 22.75 4.74
N THR A 760 -10.38 21.95 4.69
CA THR A 760 -9.59 21.71 3.47
C THR A 760 -10.05 20.50 2.66
N ASP A 761 -9.99 19.32 3.27
CA ASP A 761 -10.05 18.04 2.55
C ASP A 761 -11.40 17.34 2.64
N PHE A 762 -12.21 17.56 3.69
CA PHE A 762 -13.37 16.70 3.96
C PHE A 762 -14.40 16.65 2.81
N ARG A 763 -14.55 17.75 2.06
CA ARG A 763 -15.47 17.83 0.90
C ARG A 763 -15.07 16.95 -0.28
N ASN A 764 -13.87 16.37 -0.26
CA ASN A 764 -13.43 15.37 -1.21
C ASN A 764 -14.04 13.98 -0.99
N TYR A 765 -14.73 13.75 0.15
CA TYR A 765 -15.30 12.45 0.52
C TYR A 765 -16.79 12.59 0.86
N PRO A 766 -17.68 11.80 0.25
CA PRO A 766 -19.12 11.98 0.41
C PRO A 766 -19.58 11.68 1.85
N GLY A 767 -18.89 10.83 2.61
CA GLY A 767 -19.23 10.52 4.01
C GLY A 767 -19.21 11.72 4.95
N TYR A 768 -18.20 12.59 4.86
CA TYR A 768 -18.15 13.78 5.73
C TYR A 768 -19.18 14.84 5.32
N ILE A 769 -19.49 14.97 4.01
CA ILE A 769 -20.59 15.82 3.53
C ILE A 769 -21.94 15.26 3.98
N TYR A 770 -22.09 13.93 3.95
CA TYR A 770 -23.31 13.26 4.39
C TYR A 770 -23.53 13.45 5.88
N ASP A 771 -22.49 13.34 6.71
CA ASP A 771 -22.54 13.67 8.14
C ASP A 771 -22.89 15.15 8.38
N GLU A 772 -22.24 16.10 7.67
CA GLU A 772 -22.52 17.55 7.75
C GLU A 772 -24.01 17.84 7.46
N ASN A 773 -24.56 17.25 6.39
CA ASN A 773 -25.97 17.40 6.00
C ASN A 773 -26.97 16.77 7.00
N HIS A 774 -26.50 15.86 7.87
CA HIS A 774 -27.29 15.26 8.96
C HIS A 774 -26.92 15.85 10.34
N ASP A 775 -26.32 17.05 10.36
CA ASP A 775 -25.92 17.78 11.57
C ASP A 775 -25.06 16.90 12.51
N PHE A 776 -24.10 16.21 11.88
CA PHE A 776 -23.18 15.22 12.44
C PHE A 776 -23.85 14.15 13.32
N TRP A 777 -25.12 13.83 13.03
CA TRP A 777 -25.94 12.86 13.76
C TRP A 777 -26.16 13.21 15.24
N LYS A 778 -26.15 14.49 15.60
CA LYS A 778 -26.29 14.95 17.00
C LYS A 778 -27.53 14.40 17.75
N ASP A 779 -28.61 14.14 17.03
CA ASP A 779 -29.87 13.62 17.59
C ASP A 779 -29.82 12.09 17.85
N GLY A 780 -28.84 11.39 17.28
CA GLY A 780 -28.56 9.98 17.54
C GLY A 780 -27.83 9.27 16.40
N TYR A 781 -26.97 8.31 16.76
CA TYR A 781 -26.29 7.42 15.81
C TYR A 781 -27.30 6.66 14.91
N PRO A 782 -27.18 6.73 13.58
CA PRO A 782 -27.99 5.93 12.66
C PRO A 782 -27.49 4.47 12.60
N GLU A 783 -28.42 3.54 12.81
CA GLU A 783 -28.16 2.09 12.69
C GLU A 783 -27.68 1.73 11.27
N GLY A 784 -26.62 0.92 11.16
CA GLY A 784 -25.97 0.57 9.91
C GLY A 784 -24.72 1.39 9.54
N LEU A 785 -24.47 2.56 10.14
CA LEU A 785 -23.36 3.44 9.71
C LEU A 785 -21.96 2.86 9.94
N LEU A 786 -21.76 2.11 11.02
CA LEU A 786 -20.52 1.35 11.25
C LEU A 786 -20.35 0.27 10.18
N GLU A 787 -21.40 -0.45 9.84
CA GLU A 787 -21.42 -1.53 8.86
C GLU A 787 -21.10 -0.99 7.45
N PHE A 788 -21.67 0.15 7.07
CA PHE A 788 -21.28 0.91 5.87
C PHE A 788 -19.82 1.37 5.91
N THR A 789 -19.36 1.93 7.04
CA THR A 789 -17.96 2.34 7.21
C THR A 789 -17.01 1.14 7.07
N GLU A 790 -17.36 -0.02 7.62
CA GLU A 790 -16.61 -1.26 7.46
C GLU A 790 -16.65 -1.82 6.03
N ASN A 791 -17.68 -1.53 5.24
CA ASN A 791 -17.81 -1.92 3.82
C ASN A 791 -17.12 -0.96 2.84
N SER A 792 -16.86 0.28 3.24
CA SER A 792 -16.18 1.30 2.43
C SER A 792 -14.74 0.91 2.05
N VAL A 793 -14.12 1.72 1.18
CA VAL A 793 -12.68 1.61 0.87
C VAL A 793 -11.89 1.61 2.18
N GLY A 794 -10.90 0.73 2.27
CA GLY A 794 -9.99 0.61 3.41
C GLY A 794 -8.55 0.62 2.95
N SER A 795 -7.73 -0.19 3.60
CA SER A 795 -6.33 -0.42 3.28
C SER A 795 -5.90 -1.77 3.83
N SER A 796 -5.00 -2.47 3.12
CA SER A 796 -4.49 -3.77 3.59
C SER A 796 -3.63 -3.66 4.87
N ASP A 797 -3.25 -2.43 5.23
CA ASP A 797 -2.62 -2.09 6.51
C ASP A 797 -3.60 -1.71 7.65
N GLU A 798 -4.91 -1.96 7.49
CA GLU A 798 -5.98 -1.81 8.52
C GLU A 798 -5.51 -2.14 9.95
N ARG A 799 -4.83 -3.28 10.08
CA ARG A 799 -4.34 -3.82 11.35
C ARG A 799 -3.46 -2.82 12.10
N TYR A 800 -2.73 -1.94 11.41
CA TYR A 800 -1.80 -1.02 12.03
C TYR A 800 -2.48 0.13 12.75
N TYR A 801 -3.66 0.55 12.29
CA TYR A 801 -4.49 1.59 12.91
C TYR A 801 -5.44 0.99 13.94
N MET A 802 -6.04 -0.17 13.65
CA MET A 802 -7.13 -0.73 14.45
C MET A 802 -6.67 -1.53 15.69
N LYS A 803 -5.54 -2.25 15.61
CA LYS A 803 -5.11 -3.21 16.64
C LYS A 803 -4.97 -2.64 18.04
N ASP A 804 -4.48 -1.40 18.15
CA ASP A 804 -4.28 -0.67 19.41
C ASP A 804 -5.19 0.56 19.47
N ARG A 805 -6.47 0.37 19.06
CA ARG A 805 -7.56 1.36 19.08
C ARG A 805 -7.16 2.76 18.62
N GLY A 806 -6.41 2.83 17.52
CA GLY A 806 -6.01 4.07 16.86
C GLY A 806 -4.54 4.46 17.01
N ARG A 807 -3.73 3.81 17.86
CA ARG A 807 -2.28 4.02 17.83
C ARG A 807 -1.67 3.35 16.59
N TYR A 808 -0.91 4.09 15.79
CA TYR A 808 -0.22 3.55 14.63
C TYR A 808 0.88 2.56 15.07
N SER A 809 0.72 1.29 14.70
CA SER A 809 1.54 0.20 15.24
C SER A 809 2.66 -0.31 14.32
N ASN A 810 2.79 0.22 13.10
CA ASN A 810 3.91 -0.04 12.18
C ASN A 810 5.00 1.03 12.33
N ALA A 811 5.51 1.17 13.55
CA ALA A 811 6.51 2.15 13.94
C ALA A 811 7.71 1.43 14.58
N ASN A 812 8.78 1.27 13.80
CA ASN A 812 10.02 0.65 14.28
C ASN A 812 10.78 1.62 15.18
N CYS A 813 11.45 1.11 16.21
CA CYS A 813 12.32 1.95 17.05
C CYS A 813 13.63 2.27 16.31
N GLY A 814 14.02 3.54 16.34
CA GLY A 814 15.24 4.09 15.76
C GLY A 814 16.09 4.79 16.81
N SER A 815 16.32 6.09 16.61
CA SER A 815 17.03 7.01 17.52
C SER A 815 16.45 8.41 17.33
N TRP A 816 16.64 9.28 18.33
CA TRP A 816 16.26 10.70 18.29
C TRP A 816 17.04 11.55 17.26
N ARG A 817 18.03 10.95 16.57
CA ARG A 817 19.10 11.57 15.77
C ARG A 817 20.03 12.46 16.61
N GLU A 818 21.33 12.40 16.28
CA GLU A 818 22.36 13.25 16.90
C GLU A 818 22.22 14.72 16.44
N GLU A 819 21.90 14.92 15.15
CA GLU A 819 21.60 16.22 14.53
C GLU A 819 20.14 16.18 14.05
N PRO A 820 19.16 16.67 14.86
CA PRO A 820 17.76 16.67 14.48
C PRO A 820 17.41 17.84 13.54
N GLU A 821 16.49 17.63 12.60
CA GLU A 821 16.09 18.63 11.61
C GLU A 821 15.25 19.76 12.24
N ILE A 822 15.39 20.98 11.71
CA ILE A 822 14.55 22.14 12.02
C ILE A 822 13.91 22.59 10.70
N GLU A 823 12.63 22.27 10.51
CA GLU A 823 11.92 22.46 9.23
C GLU A 823 11.25 23.84 9.08
N GLN A 824 11.18 24.62 10.17
CA GLN A 824 10.55 25.94 10.22
C GLN A 824 11.48 26.93 10.93
N ASP A 825 11.55 28.18 10.47
CA ASP A 825 12.28 29.22 11.20
C ASP A 825 11.71 29.40 12.62
N SER A 826 12.56 29.12 13.62
CA SER A 826 12.24 29.27 15.03
C SER A 826 11.87 30.71 15.44
N LEU A 827 12.29 31.72 14.67
CA LEU A 827 12.01 33.13 14.93
C LEU A 827 10.66 33.60 14.35
N TYR A 828 10.06 32.85 13.41
CA TYR A 828 8.81 33.24 12.72
C TYR A 828 7.70 33.71 13.68
N LEU A 829 7.50 32.98 14.78
CA LEU A 829 6.47 33.27 15.78
C LEU A 829 6.79 34.42 16.76
N ASP A 830 8.03 34.95 16.77
CA ASP A 830 8.34 36.15 17.54
C ASP A 830 7.69 37.41 16.90
N GLU A 831 7.51 37.41 15.57
CA GLU A 831 6.81 38.49 14.83
C GLU A 831 5.32 38.19 14.63
N HIS A 832 4.93 36.91 14.58
CA HIS A 832 3.54 36.45 14.36
C HIS A 832 2.84 35.98 15.65
N ARG A 833 3.00 36.73 16.75
CA ARG A 833 2.55 36.31 18.09
C ARG A 833 1.03 36.07 18.19
N ASN A 834 0.23 36.68 17.32
CA ASN A 834 -1.22 36.45 17.27
C ASN A 834 -1.58 34.97 17.03
N LEU A 835 -0.79 34.23 16.24
CA LEU A 835 -1.06 32.82 15.92
C LEU A 835 -1.00 31.91 17.17
N ILE A 836 -0.16 32.27 18.15
CA ILE A 836 -0.07 31.60 19.45
C ILE A 836 -1.33 31.91 20.29
N ASP A 837 -1.84 33.13 20.22
CA ASP A 837 -3.03 33.52 20.99
C ASP A 837 -4.32 32.94 20.36
N ASP A 838 -4.44 32.91 19.03
CA ASP A 838 -5.51 32.21 18.30
C ASP A 838 -5.53 30.71 18.64
N SER A 839 -4.35 30.06 18.65
CA SER A 839 -4.20 28.65 19.05
C SER A 839 -4.57 28.41 20.51
N LYS A 840 -4.28 29.37 21.40
CA LYS A 840 -4.66 29.32 22.82
C LYS A 840 -6.17 29.43 23.00
N ASP A 841 -6.86 30.25 22.20
CA ASP A 841 -8.31 30.40 22.27
C ASP A 841 -9.05 29.15 21.77
N ALA A 842 -8.49 28.42 20.80
CA ALA A 842 -8.98 27.08 20.44
C ALA A 842 -8.84 26.07 21.60
N LEU A 843 -7.70 26.05 22.30
CA LEU A 843 -7.51 25.23 23.50
C LEU A 843 -8.47 25.63 24.63
N LEU A 844 -8.68 26.94 24.86
CA LEU A 844 -9.64 27.42 25.86
C LEU A 844 -11.08 27.02 25.52
N THR A 845 -11.43 26.95 24.23
CA THR A 845 -12.72 26.44 23.76
C THR A 845 -12.90 24.97 24.15
N ILE A 846 -11.91 24.12 23.88
CA ILE A 846 -11.91 22.70 24.29
C ILE A 846 -12.10 22.55 25.80
N ILE A 847 -11.34 23.32 26.60
CA ILE A 847 -11.39 23.27 28.07
C ILE A 847 -12.79 23.67 28.60
N LYS A 848 -13.40 24.72 28.03
CA LYS A 848 -14.71 25.24 28.41
C LYS A 848 -15.84 24.28 28.02
N GLU A 849 -15.81 23.71 26.81
CA GLU A 849 -16.82 22.73 26.38
C GLU A 849 -16.74 21.41 27.16
N ALA A 850 -15.53 20.97 27.50
CA ALA A 850 -15.33 19.83 28.38
C ALA A 850 -15.87 20.09 29.81
N ALA A 851 -15.64 21.29 30.36
CA ALA A 851 -16.12 21.67 31.70
C ALA A 851 -17.66 21.63 31.80
N LYS A 852 -18.39 22.07 30.76
CA LYS A 852 -19.86 21.98 30.69
C LYS A 852 -20.40 20.55 30.77
N ARG A 853 -19.56 19.54 30.52
CA ARG A 853 -19.90 18.12 30.40
C ARG A 853 -19.26 17.24 31.51
N ASP A 854 -18.69 17.85 32.57
CA ASP A 854 -17.90 17.19 33.64
C ASP A 854 -16.70 16.37 33.10
N ILE A 855 -16.11 16.80 31.98
CA ILE A 855 -14.95 16.16 31.36
C ILE A 855 -13.67 16.89 31.78
N ARG A 856 -12.66 16.11 32.20
CA ARG A 856 -11.31 16.63 32.49
C ARG A 856 -10.42 16.55 31.26
N VAL A 857 -9.54 17.53 31.10
CA VAL A 857 -8.67 17.71 29.93
C VAL A 857 -7.20 17.67 30.36
N VAL A 858 -6.40 16.82 29.71
CA VAL A 858 -4.93 16.82 29.82
C VAL A 858 -4.35 17.43 28.55
N GLY A 859 -3.69 18.57 28.68
CA GLY A 859 -2.86 19.14 27.62
C GLY A 859 -1.47 18.50 27.68
N LEU A 860 -1.11 17.69 26.68
CA LEU A 860 0.12 16.89 26.68
C LEU A 860 1.19 17.49 25.76
N ILE A 861 2.37 17.80 26.30
CA ILE A 861 3.56 18.18 25.54
C ILE A 861 4.45 16.96 25.39
N PHE A 862 4.63 16.48 24.16
CA PHE A 862 5.34 15.26 23.84
C PHE A 862 6.87 15.41 23.90
N PRO A 863 7.60 14.35 24.29
CA PRO A 863 9.06 14.30 24.11
C PRO A 863 9.44 14.43 22.63
N GLN A 864 10.57 15.09 22.38
CA GLN A 864 11.23 15.25 21.09
C GLN A 864 12.74 15.12 21.33
N SER A 865 13.57 15.05 20.28
CA SER A 865 15.01 14.85 20.41
C SER A 865 15.67 15.72 21.50
N PRO A 866 16.35 15.12 22.50
CA PRO A 866 17.09 15.88 23.52
C PRO A 866 18.10 16.86 22.92
N ALA A 867 18.61 16.59 21.70
CA ALA A 867 19.58 17.44 21.01
C ALA A 867 19.03 18.85 20.69
N TYR A 868 17.71 19.04 20.57
CA TYR A 868 17.12 20.39 20.49
C TYR A 868 17.49 21.28 21.69
N ALA A 869 17.90 20.69 22.83
CA ALA A 869 18.35 21.44 23.99
C ALA A 869 19.59 22.30 23.76
N GLU A 870 20.43 21.92 22.80
CA GLU A 870 21.65 22.62 22.38
C GLU A 870 21.39 23.60 21.21
N THR A 871 20.14 23.75 20.77
CA THR A 871 19.73 24.60 19.65
C THR A 871 18.93 25.83 20.10
N GLY A 872 18.65 26.75 19.16
CA GLY A 872 17.73 27.87 19.38
C GLY A 872 16.24 27.48 19.36
N ALA A 873 15.89 26.29 18.86
CA ALA A 873 14.53 25.81 18.71
C ALA A 873 14.05 25.02 19.94
N PHE A 874 12.73 24.95 20.11
CA PHE A 874 12.07 24.09 21.10
C PHE A 874 11.95 22.65 20.59
N GLY A 875 11.67 22.49 19.30
CA GLY A 875 11.51 21.23 18.59
C GLY A 875 11.63 21.42 17.08
N ARG A 876 11.17 20.41 16.33
CA ARG A 876 11.32 20.28 14.87
C ARG A 876 10.77 21.45 14.04
N TYR A 877 9.67 22.06 14.49
CA TYR A 877 8.94 23.08 13.74
C TYR A 877 9.01 24.46 14.42
N GLY A 878 10.15 24.79 15.04
CA GLY A 878 10.29 25.91 15.98
C GLY A 878 9.79 25.50 17.37
N LEU A 879 9.10 26.31 18.17
CA LEU A 879 9.20 27.76 18.38
C LEU A 879 10.59 28.12 18.97
N ARG A 880 11.03 29.40 18.96
CA ARG A 880 12.23 29.81 19.70
C ARG A 880 12.17 29.36 21.18
N ARG A 881 13.22 28.68 21.64
CA ARG A 881 13.29 27.97 22.92
C ARG A 881 12.93 28.82 24.14
N SER A 882 13.36 30.10 24.18
CA SER A 882 13.04 31.06 25.26
C SER A 882 11.62 31.62 25.21
N SER A 883 10.95 31.54 24.05
CA SER A 883 9.54 31.89 23.87
C SER A 883 8.66 30.70 24.30
N ALA A 884 9.08 29.46 24.02
CA ALA A 884 8.42 28.23 24.46
C ALA A 884 8.37 28.07 26.00
N GLU A 885 9.47 28.34 26.72
CA GLU A 885 9.48 28.26 28.19
C GLU A 885 8.43 29.17 28.85
N LYS A 886 8.22 30.38 28.30
CA LYS A 886 7.19 31.32 28.77
C LYS A 886 5.79 30.77 28.51
N LEU A 887 5.53 30.28 27.29
CA LEU A 887 4.24 29.72 26.89
C LEU A 887 3.87 28.48 27.73
N ILE A 888 4.81 27.57 28.00
CA ILE A 888 4.57 26.38 28.83
C ILE A 888 4.16 26.79 30.26
N ASN A 889 4.77 27.83 30.83
CA ASN A 889 4.41 28.34 32.15
C ASN A 889 3.05 29.05 32.16
N GLU A 890 2.71 29.78 31.09
CA GLU A 890 1.39 30.37 30.88
C GLU A 890 0.30 29.27 30.84
N LEU A 891 0.48 28.25 30.01
CA LEU A 891 -0.46 27.13 29.87
C LEU A 891 -0.62 26.33 31.17
N LYS A 892 0.48 26.06 31.90
CA LYS A 892 0.42 25.43 33.24
C LYS A 892 -0.38 26.26 34.25
N SER A 893 -0.45 27.58 34.08
CA SER A 893 -1.19 28.47 34.99
C SER A 893 -2.71 28.41 34.81
N LEU A 894 -3.21 27.98 33.64
CA LEU A 894 -4.65 27.90 33.32
C LEU A 894 -5.45 27.01 34.28
N ASN A 895 -4.83 25.99 34.88
CA ASN A 895 -5.46 25.13 35.91
C ASN A 895 -5.98 25.91 37.14
N LYS A 896 -5.48 27.14 37.37
CA LYS A 896 -6.01 28.02 38.44
C LYS A 896 -7.41 28.55 38.14
N GLU A 897 -7.73 28.77 36.86
CA GLU A 897 -9.01 29.28 36.37
C GLU A 897 -9.92 28.13 35.90
N TYR A 898 -9.33 27.06 35.36
CA TYR A 898 -10.00 25.88 34.82
C TYR A 898 -9.54 24.61 35.55
N PRO A 899 -10.10 24.27 36.73
CA PRO A 899 -9.67 23.10 37.52
C PRO A 899 -9.89 21.73 36.87
N ASN A 900 -10.61 21.68 35.73
CA ASN A 900 -10.74 20.49 34.90
C ASN A 900 -9.55 20.28 33.94
N PHE A 901 -8.63 21.25 33.81
CA PHE A 901 -7.50 21.20 32.89
C PHE A 901 -6.15 21.05 33.61
N VAL A 902 -5.26 20.22 33.08
CA VAL A 902 -3.86 20.14 33.53
C VAL A 902 -2.91 20.00 32.35
N VAL A 903 -1.74 20.64 32.44
CA VAL A 903 -0.64 20.42 31.48
C VAL A 903 0.27 19.31 32.00
N MET A 904 0.46 18.28 31.18
CA MET A 904 1.46 17.24 31.35
C MET A 904 2.61 17.50 30.39
N ASP A 905 3.79 17.78 30.92
CA ASP A 905 4.96 18.19 30.14
C ASP A 905 6.03 17.09 30.20
N GLU A 906 6.08 16.29 29.13
CA GLU A 906 7.03 15.19 28.98
C GLU A 906 8.19 15.55 28.04
N ASN A 907 8.14 16.72 27.39
CA ASN A 907 9.28 17.32 26.70
C ASN A 907 10.35 17.78 27.70
N LYS A 908 9.94 18.50 28.76
CA LYS A 908 10.82 19.01 29.82
C LYS A 908 11.96 19.88 29.26
N MET A 909 11.70 20.60 28.17
CA MET A 909 12.69 21.36 27.38
C MET A 909 13.87 20.48 26.92
N GLY A 910 13.61 19.27 26.44
CA GLY A 910 14.61 18.26 26.04
C GLY A 910 15.32 17.54 27.21
N LYS A 911 14.97 17.83 28.48
CA LYS A 911 15.60 17.24 29.67
C LYS A 911 14.84 16.02 30.21
N HIS A 912 14.28 15.22 29.32
CA HIS A 912 13.50 14.03 29.65
C HIS A 912 14.32 12.74 29.62
N ASP A 913 13.72 11.65 30.09
CA ASP A 913 14.33 10.33 30.26
C ASP A 913 13.92 9.29 29.20
N TYR A 914 13.26 9.70 28.11
CA TYR A 914 13.04 8.85 26.94
C TYR A 914 14.36 8.66 26.17
N THR A 915 14.90 7.44 26.19
CA THR A 915 16.17 7.10 25.52
C THR A 915 16.01 6.98 24.01
N ASP A 916 17.10 7.02 23.25
CA ASP A 916 17.11 6.82 21.79
C ASP A 916 16.31 5.60 21.33
N MET A 917 16.46 4.46 22.01
CA MET A 917 15.74 3.22 21.69
C MET A 917 14.21 3.31 21.90
N MET A 918 13.70 4.43 22.43
CA MET A 918 12.28 4.74 22.60
C MET A 918 11.72 5.63 21.49
N ALA A 919 12.58 6.18 20.61
CA ALA A 919 12.21 7.02 19.48
C ALA A 919 11.92 6.20 18.21
N VAL A 920 11.15 6.76 17.29
CA VAL A 920 11.18 6.37 15.85
C VAL A 920 12.18 7.26 15.12
N ASP A 921 12.09 8.56 15.40
CA ASP A 921 12.80 9.67 14.77
C ASP A 921 12.92 10.83 15.79
N GLU A 922 13.27 12.03 15.32
CA GLU A 922 13.49 13.25 16.10
C GLU A 922 12.25 13.81 16.85
N ASP A 923 11.02 13.41 16.53
CA ASP A 923 9.83 13.90 17.26
C ASP A 923 8.70 12.88 17.52
N HIS A 924 8.91 11.59 17.21
CA HIS A 924 7.97 10.50 17.49
C HIS A 924 8.53 9.41 18.41
N LEU A 925 7.70 8.92 19.34
CA LEU A 925 7.99 7.73 20.15
C LEU A 925 7.63 6.42 19.42
N CYS A 926 8.50 5.42 19.49
CA CYS A 926 8.16 4.07 19.06
C CYS A 926 7.35 3.34 20.15
N TYR A 927 7.01 2.05 19.93
CA TYR A 927 6.22 1.28 20.90
C TYR A 927 6.81 1.29 22.32
N GLY A 928 8.14 1.16 22.48
CA GLY A 928 8.80 1.19 23.78
C GLY A 928 8.58 2.51 24.54
N GLY A 929 8.75 3.64 23.85
CA GLY A 929 8.45 4.97 24.41
C GLY A 929 6.97 5.17 24.71
N SER A 930 6.09 4.66 23.83
CA SER A 930 4.65 4.80 23.98
C SER A 930 4.11 4.17 25.27
N VAL A 931 4.69 3.03 25.70
CA VAL A 931 4.33 2.36 26.96
C VAL A 931 4.72 3.22 28.18
N VAL A 932 5.90 3.85 28.15
CA VAL A 932 6.36 4.73 29.25
C VAL A 932 5.46 5.96 29.37
N LEU A 933 5.18 6.64 28.25
CA LEU A 933 4.32 7.81 28.21
C LEU A 933 2.89 7.47 28.67
N THR A 934 2.35 6.36 28.17
CA THR A 934 1.00 5.89 28.54
C THR A 934 0.91 5.53 30.03
N SER A 935 1.94 4.93 30.62
CA SER A 935 1.95 4.63 32.06
C SER A 935 1.84 5.91 32.90
N ARG A 936 2.62 6.95 32.56
CA ARG A 936 2.58 8.25 33.26
C ARG A 936 1.21 8.93 33.13
N LEU A 937 0.63 8.87 31.94
CA LEU A 937 -0.70 9.42 31.64
C LEU A 937 -1.81 8.64 32.38
N ASN A 938 -1.74 7.31 32.41
CA ASN A 938 -2.62 6.45 33.20
C ASN A 938 -2.57 6.80 34.70
N ASP A 939 -1.38 7.01 35.25
CA ASP A 939 -1.21 7.33 36.67
C ASP A 939 -1.78 8.72 37.02
N LEU A 940 -1.65 9.69 36.11
CA LEU A 940 -2.33 10.98 36.21
C LEU A 940 -3.85 10.81 36.26
N LEU A 941 -4.46 10.02 35.36
CA LEU A 941 -5.90 9.76 35.36
C LEU A 941 -6.35 8.97 36.61
N LEU A 942 -5.55 8.01 37.10
CA LEU A 942 -5.82 7.31 38.36
C LEU A 942 -5.80 8.26 39.57
N SER A 943 -4.87 9.23 39.60
CA SER A 943 -4.80 10.26 40.65
C SER A 943 -6.05 11.16 40.70
N TRP A 944 -6.77 11.25 39.59
CA TRP A 944 -8.01 12.01 39.46
C TRP A 944 -9.25 11.24 39.91
N GLU A 945 -9.29 9.92 39.71
CA GLU A 945 -10.34 9.05 40.27
C GLU A 945 -10.14 8.83 41.78
N ALA A 946 -8.91 8.82 42.29
CA ALA A 946 -8.62 8.72 43.72
C ALA A 946 -8.96 9.99 44.54
N LYS A 947 -9.40 11.06 43.87
CA LYS A 947 -9.87 12.33 44.45
C LYS A 947 -11.39 12.53 44.33
N LYS A 948 -12.11 11.54 43.81
CA LYS A 948 -13.57 11.44 43.83
C LYS A 948 -14.00 10.54 44.99
#